data_AF-A0A1E2RWJ0-F1
#
_entry.id   AF-A0A1E2RWJ0-F1
#
_cell.length_a   1.000
_cell.length_b   1.000
_cell.length_c   1.000
_cell.angle_alpha   90.00
_cell.angle_beta   90.00
_cell.angle_gamma   90.00
#
_symmetry.space_group_name_H-M   'P 1'
#
loop_
_entity.id
_entity.type
_entity.pdbx_description
1 polymer ?
#
loop_
_entity_poly.entity_id
_entity_poly.type
_entity_poly.pdbx_seq_one_letter_code
_entity_poly.pdbx_strand_id
1 'polypeptide(L)'
;MFLALLIAGTVFAVLSLPGWLFVAGRNCGLAVYIAAGFCSQAAVALLTALVALVTPGQLPILAALLAALALGVAAFFLRSPPAEWLWPRIDPWAFPVAVCATFATALIIQSAVNFDGGDLVVRAFFNADGFKHIAHVRSLASFGLPARDIFTTDAPLAYYWFAHIPPAVGAALSDDAARSLVASDLLQTFAFWILVYGLVRAAGATGPWAAFFTLIGWLSPSFDGLLALIASGFDVSAAATQLNIEGLGSPLLNGSTLFRLNLYIPQHQFVIAGLLSWGLLQTVRAWPRQKAAKLLSLAPIAAACAISILAGLAALAVYAVTRLLDRRDFMLRRLGEVLIVWAFALTLPLLLGVIGFDPSDSGLTSPLAASKPFAHRAAVRFLLAWPGLLLVYGTGLVGLYGLLTRWRLRPIPEDEKPVFRFALALCAVGLTGLLLSSLINHQRLALEWQLRVSFMAWVGLAIACAWLVQRDDAGCRIRSRGLAWFASPLLLVGLITPVLDASWHAWSTDRWTVRIPGDDLKVLKAIARSTPLDAVVLQKPERPFLLGGEDVWVPVVSGRRVFASDRATDWNAQELRYDQATAYFEGVGPLPEGGYDYLYLSRKLHPESYSELREELENDPVWRSEVCLPDACLFAKSG
;
A
#
# COMPACT_ATOMS: atom_id res chain seq x y z
N MET A 1 -4.00 -13.47 17.00
CA MET A 1 -4.63 -12.52 16.05
C MET A 1 -5.52 -11.51 16.76
N PHE A 2 -6.47 -11.92 17.60
CA PHE A 2 -7.37 -11.00 18.31
C PHE A 2 -6.64 -9.88 19.07
N LEU A 3 -5.61 -10.22 19.86
CA LEU A 3 -4.78 -9.22 20.56
C LEU A 3 -4.15 -8.20 19.61
N ALA A 4 -3.59 -8.65 18.47
CA ALA A 4 -2.98 -7.76 17.49
C ALA A 4 -4.01 -6.82 16.85
N LEU A 5 -5.23 -7.29 16.57
CA LEU A 5 -6.34 -6.44 16.11
C LEU A 5 -6.76 -5.41 17.15
N LEU A 6 -6.77 -5.79 18.44
CA LEU A 6 -7.11 -4.88 19.54
C LEU A 6 -6.04 -3.79 19.71
N ILE A 7 -4.77 -4.16 19.65
CA ILE A 7 -3.63 -3.22 19.68
C ILE A 7 -3.68 -2.30 18.46
N ALA A 8 -3.79 -2.86 17.25
CA ALA A 8 -3.86 -2.06 16.02
C ALA A 8 -5.09 -1.13 16.01
N GLY A 9 -6.23 -1.58 16.55
CA GLY A 9 -7.43 -0.76 16.71
C GLY A 9 -7.22 0.39 17.69
N THR A 10 -6.51 0.14 18.78
CA THR A 10 -6.14 1.16 19.77
C THR A 10 -5.18 2.18 19.15
N VAL A 11 -4.14 1.72 18.44
CA VAL A 11 -3.19 2.59 17.73
C VAL A 11 -3.93 3.44 16.70
N PHE A 12 -4.76 2.82 15.85
CA PHE A 12 -5.58 3.53 14.86
C PHE A 12 -6.44 4.61 15.52
N ALA A 13 -7.10 4.30 16.64
CA ALA A 13 -7.94 5.24 17.37
C ALA A 13 -7.14 6.42 17.95
N VAL A 14 -6.01 6.14 18.60
CA VAL A 14 -5.15 7.17 19.21
C VAL A 14 -4.59 8.11 18.13
N LEU A 15 -4.05 7.55 17.04
CA LEU A 15 -3.51 8.37 15.94
C LEU A 15 -4.61 9.16 15.20
N SER A 16 -5.86 8.72 15.26
CA SER A 16 -7.03 9.39 14.68
C SER A 16 -7.65 10.47 15.59
N LEU A 17 -7.30 10.48 16.88
CA LEU A 17 -7.93 11.32 17.89
C LEU A 17 -7.95 12.82 17.55
N PRO A 18 -6.84 13.46 17.10
CA PRO A 18 -6.88 14.88 16.70
C PRO A 18 -7.97 15.19 15.67
N GLY A 19 -8.11 14.35 14.65
CA GLY A 19 -9.14 14.48 13.64
C GLY A 19 -10.54 14.30 14.20
N TRP A 20 -10.75 13.29 15.04
CA TRP A 20 -12.03 13.04 15.70
C TRP A 20 -12.46 14.20 16.61
N LEU A 21 -11.53 14.82 17.32
CA LEU A 21 -11.82 15.99 18.16
C LEU A 21 -12.30 17.20 17.35
N PHE A 22 -11.78 17.39 16.13
CA PHE A 22 -12.24 18.47 15.26
C PHE A 22 -13.65 18.22 14.69
N VAL A 23 -14.02 16.96 14.42
CA VAL A 23 -15.37 16.61 13.90
C VAL A 23 -16.39 16.41 15.01
N ALA A 24 -15.94 16.20 16.24
CA ALA A 24 -16.79 15.94 17.40
C ALA A 24 -17.83 17.05 17.60
N GLY A 25 -19.05 16.65 17.96
CA GLY A 25 -20.17 17.57 18.17
C GLY A 25 -20.79 18.11 16.87
N ARG A 26 -20.40 17.58 15.71
CA ARG A 26 -21.07 17.83 14.44
C ARG A 26 -21.94 16.62 14.09
N ASN A 27 -23.16 16.86 13.60
CA ASN A 27 -24.05 15.81 13.09
C ASN A 27 -23.54 15.26 11.74
N CYS A 28 -22.42 14.55 11.78
CA CYS A 28 -21.74 13.97 10.63
C CYS A 28 -21.85 12.44 10.66
N GLY A 29 -21.84 11.83 9.47
CA GLY A 29 -21.81 10.38 9.35
C GLY A 29 -20.46 9.76 9.71
N LEU A 30 -20.44 8.46 10.02
CA LEU A 30 -19.24 7.69 10.35
C LEU A 30 -18.08 7.89 9.37
N ALA A 31 -18.35 7.96 8.06
CA ALA A 31 -17.31 8.14 7.04
C ALA A 31 -16.52 9.45 7.19
N VAL A 32 -17.14 10.50 7.72
CA VAL A 32 -16.47 11.79 7.99
C VAL A 32 -15.50 11.66 9.16
N TYR A 33 -15.86 10.90 10.20
CA TYR A 33 -14.96 10.61 11.32
C TYR A 33 -13.77 9.77 10.87
N ILE A 34 -13.99 8.78 10.01
CA ILE A 34 -12.90 7.98 9.44
C ILE A 34 -11.99 8.85 8.56
N ALA A 35 -12.56 9.74 7.74
CA ALA A 35 -11.78 10.67 6.92
C ALA A 35 -10.90 11.60 7.77
N ALA A 36 -11.48 12.19 8.82
CA ALA A 36 -10.72 12.99 9.76
C ALA A 36 -9.63 12.17 10.48
N GLY A 37 -9.90 10.90 10.78
CA GLY A 37 -8.94 9.96 11.35
C GLY A 37 -7.73 9.70 10.44
N PHE A 38 -7.94 9.42 9.15
CA PHE A 38 -6.83 9.26 8.19
C PHE A 38 -6.02 10.54 8.01
N CYS A 39 -6.67 11.70 7.91
CA CYS A 39 -5.96 12.99 7.86
C CYS A 39 -5.12 13.22 9.12
N SER A 40 -5.64 12.83 10.28
CA SER A 40 -4.93 12.87 11.56
C SER A 40 -3.73 11.93 11.57
N GLN A 41 -3.88 10.67 11.17
CA GLN A 41 -2.77 9.72 11.10
C GLN A 41 -1.63 10.23 10.22
N ALA A 42 -1.94 10.81 9.06
CA ALA A 42 -0.93 11.43 8.20
C ALA A 42 -0.25 12.63 8.88
N ALA A 43 -0.99 13.47 9.62
CA ALA A 43 -0.44 14.59 10.35
C ALA A 43 0.45 14.16 11.53
N VAL A 44 0.06 13.11 12.27
CA VAL A 44 0.87 12.54 13.36
C VAL A 44 2.16 11.95 12.81
N ALA A 45 2.08 11.15 11.75
CA ALA A 45 3.24 10.58 11.08
C ALA A 45 4.20 11.68 10.60
N LEU A 46 3.65 12.73 9.96
CA LEU A 46 4.43 13.87 9.49
C LEU A 46 5.11 14.61 10.63
N LEU A 47 4.39 14.93 11.70
CA LEU A 47 4.95 15.63 12.85
C LEU A 47 6.05 14.79 13.53
N THR A 48 5.83 13.49 13.67
CA THR A 48 6.82 12.57 14.27
C THR A 48 8.10 12.54 13.44
N ALA A 49 7.98 12.45 12.11
CA ALA A 49 9.12 12.46 11.21
C ALA A 49 9.88 13.81 11.23
N LEU A 50 9.16 14.94 11.26
CA LEU A 50 9.77 16.26 11.37
C LEU A 50 10.48 16.48 12.71
N VAL A 51 9.93 15.99 13.81
CA VAL A 51 10.59 16.03 15.14
C VAL A 51 11.85 15.19 15.13
N ALA A 52 11.83 14.01 14.51
CA ALA A 52 13.01 13.15 14.37
C ALA A 52 14.15 13.84 13.62
N LEU A 53 13.85 14.66 12.59
CA LEU A 53 14.88 15.40 11.84
C LEU A 53 15.66 16.42 12.69
N VAL A 54 15.02 17.01 13.70
CA VAL A 54 15.62 18.06 14.54
C VAL A 54 16.09 17.55 15.89
N THR A 55 15.81 16.28 16.21
CA THR A 55 16.22 15.65 17.47
C THR A 55 17.54 14.92 17.25
N PRO A 56 18.61 15.23 17.99
CA PRO A 56 19.86 14.48 17.91
C PRO A 56 19.65 13.01 18.28
N GLY A 57 20.12 12.08 17.44
CA GLY A 57 20.08 10.64 17.70
C GLY A 57 18.81 9.95 17.19
N GLN A 58 18.50 8.78 17.75
CA GLN A 58 17.33 7.98 17.39
C GLN A 58 16.10 8.40 18.21
N LEU A 59 15.01 8.73 17.53
CA LEU A 59 13.71 8.95 18.12
C LEU A 59 12.90 7.63 18.10
N PRO A 60 12.50 7.06 19.26
CA PRO A 60 11.73 5.82 19.28
C PRO A 60 10.38 6.00 18.60
N ILE A 61 9.89 4.99 17.89
CA ILE A 61 8.65 5.08 17.11
C ILE A 61 7.41 5.41 17.97
N LEU A 62 7.43 5.03 19.25
CA LEU A 62 6.39 5.35 20.22
C LEU A 62 6.21 6.86 20.44
N ALA A 63 7.18 7.70 20.06
CA ALA A 63 7.03 9.15 20.05
C ALA A 63 5.86 9.62 19.16
N ALA A 64 5.40 8.80 18.21
CA ALA A 64 4.17 9.06 17.45
C ALA A 64 2.93 9.18 18.34
N LEU A 65 2.87 8.45 19.46
CA LEU A 65 1.77 8.58 20.43
C LEU A 65 1.79 9.95 21.12
N LEU A 66 2.97 10.47 21.43
CA LEU A 66 3.13 11.82 21.99
C LEU A 66 2.75 12.90 20.99
N ALA A 67 3.16 12.75 19.73
CA ALA A 67 2.74 13.63 18.63
C ALA A 67 1.20 13.63 18.46
N ALA A 68 0.56 12.47 18.55
CA ALA A 68 -0.90 12.35 18.53
C ALA A 68 -1.56 13.08 19.71
N LEU A 69 -1.02 12.93 20.93
CA LEU A 69 -1.53 13.63 22.10
C LEU A 69 -1.36 15.14 21.98
N ALA A 70 -0.19 15.63 21.57
CA ALA A 70 0.07 17.06 21.39
C ALA A 70 -0.87 17.68 20.34
N LEU A 71 -1.04 17.02 19.19
CA LEU A 71 -1.99 17.43 18.16
C LEU A 71 -3.44 17.32 18.64
N GLY A 72 -3.76 16.34 19.49
CA GLY A 72 -5.08 16.17 20.08
C GLY A 72 -5.43 17.32 21.04
N VAL A 73 -4.49 17.71 21.90
CA VAL A 73 -4.62 18.88 22.78
C VAL A 73 -4.78 20.15 21.95
N ALA A 74 -3.94 20.35 20.94
CA ALA A 74 -4.07 21.48 20.03
C ALA A 74 -5.43 21.49 19.31
N ALA A 75 -5.89 20.34 18.82
CA ALA A 75 -7.21 20.19 18.19
C ALA A 75 -8.35 20.51 19.17
N PHE A 76 -8.23 20.10 20.42
CA PHE A 76 -9.20 20.40 21.46
C PHE A 76 -9.32 21.89 21.76
N PHE A 77 -8.21 22.63 21.75
CA PHE A 77 -8.23 24.09 21.97
C PHE A 77 -8.61 24.88 20.71
N LEU A 78 -8.32 24.35 19.52
CA LEU A 78 -8.60 25.01 18.24
C LEU A 78 -9.99 24.69 17.68
N ARG A 79 -10.68 23.66 18.20
CA ARG A 79 -12.05 23.37 17.79
C ARG A 79 -13.00 24.43 18.34
N SER A 80 -14.01 24.78 17.56
CA SER A 80 -15.15 25.53 18.11
C SER A 80 -15.88 24.66 19.14
N PRO A 81 -16.21 25.18 20.34
CA PRO A 81 -16.94 24.41 21.35
C PRO A 81 -18.29 23.99 20.75
N PRO A 82 -18.60 22.68 20.74
CA PRO A 82 -19.90 22.24 20.28
C PRO A 82 -20.98 22.62 21.31
N ALA A 83 -22.20 22.89 20.84
CA ALA A 83 -23.35 23.08 21.71
C ALA A 83 -23.72 21.77 22.44
N GLU A 84 -23.51 20.62 21.78
CA GLU A 84 -23.77 19.28 22.32
C GLU A 84 -22.77 18.25 21.77
N TRP A 85 -22.42 17.25 22.57
CA TRP A 85 -21.60 16.12 22.11
C TRP A 85 -22.48 15.11 21.36
N LEU A 86 -22.48 15.21 20.04
CA LEU A 86 -23.21 14.30 19.16
C LEU A 86 -22.33 13.12 18.73
N TRP A 87 -22.83 11.90 18.93
CA TRP A 87 -22.25 10.69 18.36
C TRP A 87 -22.34 10.69 16.83
N PRO A 88 -21.40 10.04 16.12
CA PRO A 88 -21.47 9.91 14.67
C PRO A 88 -22.78 9.23 14.25
N ARG A 89 -23.40 9.73 13.18
CA ARG A 89 -24.55 9.03 12.59
C ARG A 89 -24.06 7.76 11.91
N ILE A 90 -24.51 6.62 12.41
CA ILE A 90 -24.19 5.31 11.84
C ILE A 90 -25.24 4.95 10.78
N ASP A 91 -24.80 4.79 9.54
CA ASP A 91 -25.62 4.23 8.45
C ASP A 91 -25.25 2.74 8.33
N PRO A 92 -26.17 1.80 8.63
CA PRO A 92 -25.87 0.37 8.61
C PRO A 92 -25.33 -0.13 7.26
N TRP A 93 -25.71 0.54 6.17
CA TRP A 93 -25.26 0.19 4.82
C TRP A 93 -23.78 0.50 4.56
N ALA A 94 -23.09 1.20 5.46
CA ALA A 94 -21.65 1.43 5.36
C ALA A 94 -20.81 0.16 5.63
N PHE A 95 -21.36 -0.81 6.36
CA PHE A 95 -20.60 -1.96 6.85
C PHE A 95 -20.51 -3.16 5.88
N PRO A 96 -21.56 -3.55 5.13
CA PRO A 96 -21.52 -4.79 4.36
C PRO A 96 -20.30 -4.93 3.45
N VAL A 97 -19.98 -3.90 2.66
CA VAL A 97 -18.83 -3.96 1.75
C VAL A 97 -17.51 -3.92 2.51
N ALA A 98 -17.40 -3.08 3.54
CA ALA A 98 -16.19 -2.99 4.35
C ALA A 98 -15.89 -4.32 5.07
N VAL A 99 -16.91 -4.96 5.65
CA VAL A 99 -16.79 -6.27 6.31
C VAL A 99 -16.42 -7.34 5.30
N CYS A 100 -17.15 -7.46 4.18
CA CYS A 100 -16.86 -8.48 3.16
C CYS A 100 -15.46 -8.32 2.57
N ALA A 101 -15.04 -7.10 2.25
CA ALA A 101 -13.71 -6.83 1.73
C ALA A 101 -12.61 -7.18 2.73
N THR A 102 -12.78 -6.78 4.00
CA THR A 102 -11.81 -7.09 5.06
C THR A 102 -11.73 -8.58 5.34
N PHE A 103 -12.88 -9.26 5.41
CA PHE A 103 -12.94 -10.70 5.63
C PHE A 103 -12.31 -11.48 4.48
N ALA A 104 -12.61 -11.10 3.23
CA ALA A 104 -11.97 -11.69 2.06
C ALA A 104 -10.45 -11.51 2.12
N THR A 105 -9.96 -10.27 2.35
CA THR A 105 -8.53 -9.98 2.53
C THR A 105 -7.90 -10.85 3.61
N ALA A 106 -8.56 -11.01 4.76
CA ALA A 106 -8.06 -11.86 5.84
C ALA A 106 -7.97 -13.34 5.44
N LEU A 107 -8.98 -13.88 4.75
CA LEU A 107 -8.97 -15.26 4.26
C LEU A 107 -7.83 -15.51 3.27
N ILE A 108 -7.53 -14.55 2.41
CA ILE A 108 -6.45 -14.68 1.41
C ILE A 108 -5.09 -14.61 2.08
N ILE A 109 -4.89 -13.69 3.02
CA ILE A 109 -3.67 -13.64 3.84
C ILE A 109 -3.47 -14.99 4.54
N GLN A 110 -4.54 -15.55 5.10
CA GLN A 110 -4.49 -16.83 5.78
C GLN A 110 -4.22 -17.99 4.82
N SER A 111 -4.80 -18.01 3.62
CA SER A 111 -4.52 -19.07 2.63
C SER A 111 -3.13 -18.95 2.03
N ALA A 112 -2.56 -17.74 2.01
CA ALA A 112 -1.21 -17.48 1.54
C ALA A 112 -0.12 -17.91 2.53
N VAL A 113 -0.42 -18.06 3.83
CA VAL A 113 0.57 -18.43 4.85
C VAL A 113 0.12 -19.68 5.60
N ASN A 114 0.86 -20.78 5.47
CA ASN A 114 0.56 -22.05 6.12
C ASN A 114 1.78 -22.63 6.86
N PHE A 115 1.52 -23.47 7.87
CA PHE A 115 2.53 -24.34 8.48
C PHE A 115 2.32 -25.77 7.99
N ASP A 116 3.35 -26.35 7.38
CA ASP A 116 3.29 -27.70 6.80
C ASP A 116 4.52 -28.50 7.26
N GLY A 117 4.30 -29.55 8.06
CA GLY A 117 5.40 -30.37 8.58
C GLY A 117 6.39 -29.66 9.52
N GLY A 118 6.05 -28.46 10.02
CA GLY A 118 6.95 -27.62 10.81
C GLY A 118 7.62 -26.50 10.01
N ASP A 119 7.52 -26.55 8.68
CA ASP A 119 7.97 -25.48 7.79
C ASP A 119 6.98 -24.33 7.76
N LEU A 120 7.48 -23.13 7.50
CA LEU A 120 6.64 -21.99 7.13
C LEU A 120 6.55 -21.90 5.61
N VAL A 121 5.33 -22.03 5.09
CA VAL A 121 5.01 -22.02 3.66
C VAL A 121 4.27 -20.74 3.32
N VAL A 122 4.83 -19.92 2.42
CA VAL A 122 4.25 -18.65 1.97
C VAL A 122 4.03 -18.68 0.47
N ARG A 123 2.76 -18.65 0.04
CA ARG A 123 2.31 -18.76 -1.36
C ARG A 123 2.13 -17.39 -2.01
N ALA A 124 2.43 -17.35 -3.32
CA ALA A 124 2.26 -16.21 -4.24
C ALA A 124 3.03 -14.93 -3.86
N PHE A 125 2.77 -13.86 -4.61
CA PHE A 125 3.35 -12.50 -4.53
C PHE A 125 3.30 -11.85 -3.13
N PHE A 126 2.61 -12.47 -2.16
CA PHE A 126 2.69 -12.11 -0.74
C PHE A 126 4.12 -12.12 -0.19
N ASN A 127 4.98 -12.97 -0.76
CA ASN A 127 6.33 -13.11 -0.25
C ASN A 127 7.20 -11.88 -0.51
N ALA A 128 7.34 -11.46 -1.77
CA ALA A 128 8.38 -10.49 -2.13
C ALA A 128 8.18 -9.10 -1.51
N ASP A 129 6.97 -8.53 -1.60
CA ASP A 129 6.68 -7.21 -1.01
C ASP A 129 6.25 -7.33 0.45
N GLY A 130 5.51 -8.38 0.83
CA GLY A 130 5.06 -8.58 2.21
C GLY A 130 6.23 -8.81 3.18
N PHE A 131 7.22 -9.61 2.83
CA PHE A 131 8.43 -9.82 3.67
C PHE A 131 9.22 -8.53 3.83
N LYS A 132 9.33 -7.73 2.77
CA LYS A 132 9.94 -6.40 2.83
C LYS A 132 9.20 -5.48 3.79
N HIS A 133 7.87 -5.42 3.71
CA HIS A 133 7.05 -4.61 4.61
C HIS A 133 7.17 -5.06 6.08
N ILE A 134 7.19 -6.37 6.34
CA ILE A 134 7.41 -6.90 7.70
C ILE A 134 8.78 -6.47 8.24
N ALA A 135 9.83 -6.61 7.43
CA ALA A 135 11.18 -6.20 7.80
C ALA A 135 11.27 -4.69 8.09
N HIS A 136 10.61 -3.85 7.29
CA HIS A 136 10.56 -2.40 7.51
C HIS A 136 9.77 -2.02 8.77
N VAL A 137 8.61 -2.65 9.01
CA VAL A 137 7.82 -2.44 10.24
C VAL A 137 8.66 -2.80 11.45
N ARG A 138 9.40 -3.92 11.39
CA ARG A 138 10.28 -4.33 12.48
C ARG A 138 11.46 -3.39 12.65
N SER A 139 12.09 -2.96 11.56
CA SER A 139 13.18 -1.98 11.60
C SER A 139 12.74 -0.69 12.30
N LEU A 140 11.59 -0.14 11.92
CA LEU A 140 11.03 1.05 12.57
C LEU A 140 10.68 0.82 14.05
N ALA A 141 10.13 -0.35 14.39
CA ALA A 141 9.79 -0.70 15.76
C ALA A 141 11.02 -0.79 16.66
N SER A 142 12.12 -1.36 16.14
CA SER A 142 13.36 -1.58 16.88
C SER A 142 14.29 -0.37 16.91
N PHE A 143 14.49 0.31 15.78
CA PHE A 143 15.48 1.38 15.63
C PHE A 143 14.88 2.79 15.66
N GLY A 144 13.57 2.92 15.52
CA GLY A 144 12.89 4.23 15.49
C GLY A 144 13.20 5.05 14.22
N LEU A 145 13.29 6.36 14.39
CA LEU A 145 13.63 7.33 13.34
C LEU A 145 14.97 8.02 13.64
N PRO A 146 15.81 8.33 12.65
CA PRO A 146 15.62 8.09 11.21
C PRO A 146 15.58 6.59 10.89
N ALA A 147 14.74 6.22 9.92
CA ALA A 147 14.52 4.83 9.54
C ALA A 147 15.82 4.20 9.00
N ARG A 148 16.14 2.98 9.41
CA ARG A 148 17.36 2.26 9.00
C ARG A 148 17.03 1.09 8.09
N ASP A 149 17.87 0.87 7.08
CA ASP A 149 17.74 -0.26 6.18
C ASP A 149 18.26 -1.53 6.87
N ILE A 150 17.36 -2.46 7.12
CA ILE A 150 17.65 -3.74 7.77
C ILE A 150 18.25 -4.76 6.79
N PHE A 151 18.21 -4.47 5.49
CA PHE A 151 18.83 -5.29 4.45
C PHE A 151 20.31 -4.95 4.23
N THR A 152 20.88 -4.06 5.05
CA THR A 152 22.30 -3.67 5.03
C THR A 152 22.82 -3.38 6.44
N THR A 153 24.10 -3.05 6.54
CA THR A 153 24.77 -2.81 7.82
C THR A 153 24.46 -1.45 8.45
N ASP A 154 24.29 -0.35 7.71
CA ASP A 154 24.05 0.98 8.33
C ASP A 154 23.40 2.04 7.43
N ALA A 155 22.77 1.67 6.31
CA ALA A 155 22.17 2.66 5.42
C ALA A 155 20.85 3.24 5.97
N PRO A 156 20.52 4.52 5.69
CA PRO A 156 19.16 5.03 5.86
C PRO A 156 18.18 4.24 5.00
N LEU A 157 16.97 3.99 5.51
CA LEU A 157 15.94 3.32 4.75
C LEU A 157 15.31 4.28 3.74
N ALA A 158 15.71 4.21 2.47
CA ALA A 158 15.15 5.03 1.39
C ALA A 158 14.02 4.30 0.64
N TYR A 159 12.95 3.89 1.35
CA TYR A 159 11.80 3.24 0.70
C TYR A 159 10.51 3.18 1.55
N TYR A 160 9.53 4.04 1.26
CA TYR A 160 8.12 4.01 1.76
C TYR A 160 7.91 3.79 3.27
N TRP A 161 8.92 4.00 4.10
CA TRP A 161 8.87 3.72 5.53
C TRP A 161 7.85 4.58 6.28
N PHE A 162 7.52 5.76 5.74
CA PHE A 162 6.55 6.68 6.33
C PHE A 162 5.18 6.02 6.55
N ALA A 163 4.73 5.18 5.61
CA ALA A 163 3.46 4.46 5.72
C ALA A 163 3.47 3.38 6.80
N HIS A 164 4.65 2.92 7.20
CA HIS A 164 4.83 1.84 8.18
C HIS A 164 4.88 2.34 9.62
N ILE A 165 4.75 3.64 9.88
CA ILE A 165 4.70 4.19 11.24
C ILE A 165 3.55 3.59 12.06
N PRO A 166 2.28 3.57 11.60
CA PRO A 166 1.19 2.96 12.39
C PRO A 166 1.41 1.48 12.75
N PRO A 167 1.73 0.57 11.80
CA PRO A 167 2.00 -0.82 12.17
C PRO A 167 3.28 -0.98 13.01
N ALA A 168 4.28 -0.11 12.87
CA ALA A 168 5.49 -0.15 13.70
C ALA A 168 5.23 0.25 15.17
N VAL A 169 4.32 1.20 15.42
CA VAL A 169 3.84 1.48 16.79
C VAL A 169 3.16 0.26 17.38
N GLY A 170 2.31 -0.42 16.61
CA GLY A 170 1.68 -1.68 17.03
C GLY A 170 2.71 -2.77 17.35
N ALA A 171 3.71 -2.92 16.48
CA ALA A 171 4.79 -3.89 16.65
C ALA A 171 5.65 -3.60 17.89
N ALA A 172 5.95 -2.33 18.18
CA ALA A 172 6.67 -1.93 19.39
C ALA A 172 5.88 -2.23 20.68
N LEU A 173 4.55 -2.27 20.61
CA LEU A 173 3.68 -2.62 21.75
C LEU A 173 3.44 -4.13 21.90
N SER A 174 3.50 -4.89 20.79
CA SER A 174 3.15 -6.31 20.77
C SER A 174 4.33 -7.27 20.60
N ASP A 175 5.51 -6.75 20.26
CA ASP A 175 6.69 -7.49 19.81
C ASP A 175 6.40 -8.46 18.63
N ASP A 176 5.49 -8.05 17.73
CA ASP A 176 5.06 -8.88 16.59
C ASP A 176 4.76 -8.01 15.37
N ALA A 177 5.81 -7.76 14.57
CA ALA A 177 5.74 -6.94 13.36
C ALA A 177 4.78 -7.51 12.30
N ALA A 178 4.80 -8.84 12.11
CA ALA A 178 3.98 -9.48 11.09
C ALA A 178 2.49 -9.37 11.41
N ARG A 179 2.09 -9.69 12.66
CA ARG A 179 0.68 -9.54 13.06
C ARG A 179 0.25 -8.09 13.14
N SER A 180 1.13 -7.17 13.54
CA SER A 180 0.81 -5.75 13.61
C SER A 180 0.60 -5.15 12.22
N LEU A 181 1.41 -5.53 11.24
CA LEU A 181 1.21 -5.16 9.83
C LEU A 181 -0.15 -5.66 9.33
N VAL A 182 -0.39 -6.98 9.41
CA VAL A 182 -1.65 -7.59 8.94
C VAL A 182 -2.87 -6.97 9.64
N ALA A 183 -2.83 -6.79 10.96
CA ALA A 183 -3.93 -6.20 11.70
C ALA A 183 -4.21 -4.75 11.30
N SER A 184 -3.14 -3.96 11.06
CA SER A 184 -3.26 -2.58 10.61
C SER A 184 -3.82 -2.50 9.19
N ASP A 185 -3.38 -3.38 8.29
CA ASP A 185 -3.85 -3.44 6.90
C ASP A 185 -5.32 -3.84 6.80
N LEU A 186 -5.78 -4.76 7.65
CA LEU A 186 -7.20 -5.13 7.74
C LEU A 186 -8.06 -3.98 8.24
N LEU A 187 -7.61 -3.27 9.29
CA LEU A 187 -8.32 -2.08 9.79
C LEU A 187 -8.34 -0.95 8.77
N GLN A 188 -7.23 -0.73 8.08
CA GLN A 188 -7.13 0.24 6.99
C GLN A 188 -8.08 -0.13 5.86
N THR A 189 -8.14 -1.40 5.45
CA THR A 189 -9.06 -1.89 4.42
C THR A 189 -10.52 -1.65 4.81
N PHE A 190 -10.88 -1.99 6.05
CA PHE A 190 -12.21 -1.72 6.58
C PHE A 190 -12.56 -0.23 6.51
N ALA A 191 -11.67 0.62 7.03
CA ALA A 191 -11.87 2.07 7.08
C ALA A 191 -11.92 2.70 5.68
N PHE A 192 -11.07 2.22 4.77
CA PHE A 192 -11.00 2.65 3.37
C PHE A 192 -12.32 2.45 2.64
N TRP A 193 -12.93 1.28 2.75
CA TRP A 193 -14.20 1.01 2.09
C TRP A 193 -15.37 1.82 2.66
N ILE A 194 -15.30 2.21 3.94
CA ILE A 194 -16.26 3.18 4.51
C ILE A 194 -16.06 4.59 3.91
N LEU A 195 -14.82 5.00 3.58
CA LEU A 195 -14.57 6.26 2.89
C LEU A 195 -15.17 6.28 1.47
N VAL A 196 -14.95 5.19 0.71
CA VAL A 196 -15.54 5.04 -0.63
C VAL A 196 -17.06 5.13 -0.54
N TYR A 197 -17.67 4.39 0.38
CA TYR A 197 -19.09 4.47 0.66
C TYR A 197 -19.54 5.90 1.00
N GLY A 198 -18.80 6.60 1.87
CA GLY A 198 -19.07 7.98 2.27
C GLY A 198 -19.06 8.97 1.10
N LEU A 199 -18.12 8.83 0.17
CA LEU A 199 -18.06 9.65 -1.04
C LEU A 199 -19.25 9.40 -1.97
N VAL A 200 -19.64 8.14 -2.14
CA VAL A 200 -20.82 7.79 -2.94
C VAL A 200 -22.10 8.33 -2.29
N ARG A 201 -22.21 8.27 -0.95
CA ARG A 201 -23.31 8.91 -0.20
C ARG A 201 -23.30 10.43 -0.36
N ALA A 202 -22.13 11.06 -0.39
CA ALA A 202 -21.98 12.51 -0.57
C ALA A 202 -22.40 12.99 -1.98
N ALA A 203 -22.34 12.12 -3.00
CA ALA A 203 -22.97 12.38 -4.30
C ALA A 203 -24.50 12.25 -4.29
N GLY A 204 -25.07 11.86 -3.15
CA GLY A 204 -26.48 11.84 -2.85
C GLY A 204 -27.10 10.44 -2.77
N ALA A 205 -26.47 9.40 -3.33
CA ALA A 205 -27.08 8.07 -3.45
C ALA A 205 -27.58 7.55 -2.10
N THR A 206 -28.74 6.88 -2.04
CA THR A 206 -29.27 6.33 -0.77
C THR A 206 -28.34 5.26 -0.19
N GLY A 207 -28.53 4.89 1.08
CA GLY A 207 -27.70 3.87 1.76
C GLY A 207 -27.51 2.58 0.93
N PRO A 208 -28.58 1.91 0.49
CA PRO A 208 -28.48 0.70 -0.33
C PRO A 208 -27.75 0.91 -1.66
N TRP A 209 -28.04 2.00 -2.38
CA TRP A 209 -27.40 2.28 -3.67
C TRP A 209 -25.91 2.60 -3.49
N ALA A 210 -25.54 3.32 -2.44
CA ALA A 210 -24.15 3.58 -2.13
C ALA A 210 -23.39 2.29 -1.79
N ALA A 211 -24.00 1.39 -1.01
CA ALA A 211 -23.43 0.06 -0.75
C ALA A 211 -23.26 -0.73 -2.05
N PHE A 212 -24.26 -0.73 -2.93
CA PHE A 212 -24.21 -1.42 -4.22
C PHE A 212 -23.10 -0.88 -5.14
N PHE A 213 -22.98 0.44 -5.32
CA PHE A 213 -21.91 1.01 -6.13
C PHE A 213 -20.52 0.79 -5.52
N THR A 214 -20.41 0.80 -4.19
CA THR A 214 -19.17 0.46 -3.49
C THR A 214 -18.80 -1.01 -3.71
N LEU A 215 -19.78 -1.91 -3.65
CA LEU A 215 -19.63 -3.35 -3.88
C LEU A 215 -19.17 -3.65 -5.31
N ILE A 216 -19.82 -3.02 -6.29
CA ILE A 216 -19.43 -3.10 -7.70
C ILE A 216 -17.97 -2.71 -7.87
N GLY A 217 -17.51 -1.72 -7.12
CA GLY A 217 -16.11 -1.33 -7.13
C GLY A 217 -15.18 -2.39 -6.64
N TRP A 218 -15.41 -2.79 -5.40
CA TRP A 218 -14.61 -3.82 -4.78
C TRP A 218 -14.50 -5.07 -5.67
N LEU A 219 -15.59 -5.43 -6.36
CA LEU A 219 -15.66 -6.60 -7.21
C LEU A 219 -15.40 -6.32 -8.71
N SER A 220 -14.95 -5.13 -9.10
CA SER A 220 -14.85 -4.75 -10.51
C SER A 220 -13.84 -5.62 -11.30
N PRO A 221 -14.08 -5.88 -12.59
CA PRO A 221 -13.27 -6.80 -13.38
C PRO A 221 -11.81 -6.41 -13.49
N SER A 222 -11.03 -7.46 -13.58
CA SER A 222 -9.63 -7.47 -13.96
C SER A 222 -9.55 -7.73 -15.47
N PHE A 223 -8.97 -6.82 -16.27
CA PHE A 223 -8.84 -7.03 -17.73
C PHE A 223 -8.07 -8.32 -18.04
N ASP A 224 -6.99 -8.60 -17.30
CA ASP A 224 -6.17 -9.80 -17.51
C ASP A 224 -6.92 -11.06 -17.14
N GLY A 225 -7.65 -11.07 -16.02
CA GLY A 225 -8.42 -12.23 -15.62
C GLY A 225 -9.64 -12.45 -16.50
N LEU A 226 -10.23 -11.39 -17.09
CA LEU A 226 -11.25 -11.54 -18.13
C LEU A 226 -10.66 -12.14 -19.41
N LEU A 227 -9.48 -11.67 -19.85
CA LEU A 227 -8.79 -12.24 -21.01
C LEU A 227 -8.36 -13.69 -20.77
N ALA A 228 -7.83 -14.01 -19.58
CA ALA A 228 -7.47 -15.37 -19.19
C ALA A 228 -8.69 -16.29 -19.15
N LEU A 229 -9.81 -15.79 -18.63
CA LEU A 229 -11.07 -16.53 -18.61
C LEU A 229 -11.59 -16.79 -20.02
N ILE A 230 -11.57 -15.80 -20.91
CA ILE A 230 -11.96 -15.97 -22.32
C ILE A 230 -11.03 -16.98 -23.02
N ALA A 231 -9.71 -16.84 -22.85
CA ALA A 231 -8.72 -17.74 -23.42
C ALA A 231 -8.86 -19.18 -22.91
N SER A 232 -9.32 -19.35 -21.67
CA SER A 232 -9.59 -20.64 -21.03
C SER A 232 -10.99 -21.20 -21.34
N GLY A 233 -11.74 -20.62 -22.28
CA GLY A 233 -13.10 -21.08 -22.59
C GLY A 233 -14.06 -20.97 -21.40
N PHE A 234 -13.85 -19.97 -20.53
CA PHE A 234 -14.56 -19.74 -19.27
C PHE A 234 -14.33 -20.78 -18.15
N ASP A 235 -13.31 -21.64 -18.28
CA ASP A 235 -12.86 -22.48 -17.16
C ASP A 235 -12.07 -21.63 -16.15
N VAL A 236 -12.64 -21.52 -14.95
CA VAL A 236 -12.09 -20.71 -13.84
C VAL A 236 -10.78 -21.30 -13.30
N SER A 237 -10.67 -22.62 -13.23
CA SER A 237 -9.47 -23.29 -12.73
C SER A 237 -8.35 -23.22 -13.75
N ALA A 238 -8.67 -23.42 -15.03
CA ALA A 238 -7.70 -23.24 -16.11
C ALA A 238 -7.25 -21.78 -16.21
N ALA A 239 -8.16 -20.80 -16.11
CA ALA A 239 -7.83 -19.38 -16.12
C ALA A 239 -6.94 -18.97 -14.94
N ALA A 240 -7.22 -19.49 -13.74
CA ALA A 240 -6.36 -19.29 -12.57
C ALA A 240 -4.96 -19.86 -12.83
N THR A 241 -4.84 -21.09 -13.31
CA THR A 241 -3.51 -21.70 -13.57
C THR A 241 -2.76 -21.09 -14.76
N GLN A 242 -3.46 -20.51 -15.73
CA GLN A 242 -2.90 -19.82 -16.90
C GLN A 242 -2.48 -18.37 -16.61
N LEU A 243 -2.92 -17.78 -15.49
CA LEU A 243 -2.36 -16.52 -14.96
C LEU A 243 -0.92 -16.77 -14.50
N ASN A 244 -0.03 -16.96 -15.46
CA ASN A 244 1.40 -16.92 -15.27
C ASN A 244 1.82 -15.45 -15.14
N ILE A 245 2.73 -15.14 -14.23
CA ILE A 245 3.16 -13.76 -13.95
C ILE A 245 3.78 -13.09 -15.18
N GLU A 246 4.31 -13.85 -16.13
CA GLU A 246 4.74 -13.33 -17.43
C GLU A 246 3.56 -12.77 -18.26
N GLY A 247 2.35 -13.29 -18.07
CA GLY A 247 1.10 -12.78 -18.62
C GLY A 247 0.59 -11.49 -17.96
N LEU A 248 1.01 -11.20 -16.71
CA LEU A 248 0.88 -9.86 -16.10
C LEU A 248 1.86 -8.85 -16.70
N GLY A 249 2.78 -9.28 -17.56
CA GLY A 249 3.55 -8.42 -18.45
C GLY A 249 2.79 -8.02 -19.72
N SER A 250 1.49 -8.32 -19.81
CA SER A 250 0.65 -8.04 -20.98
C SER A 250 0.82 -6.57 -21.42
N PRO A 251 1.06 -6.32 -22.72
CA PRO A 251 1.45 -5.01 -23.21
C PRO A 251 0.32 -3.97 -23.20
N LEU A 252 -0.90 -4.33 -22.80
CA LEU A 252 -2.10 -3.56 -23.10
C LEU A 252 -2.74 -2.86 -21.90
N LEU A 253 -3.08 -3.53 -20.79
CA LEU A 253 -3.60 -2.94 -19.55
C LEU A 253 -3.75 -4.03 -18.49
N ASN A 254 -2.98 -3.97 -17.40
CA ASN A 254 -3.05 -5.02 -16.39
C ASN A 254 -4.15 -4.72 -15.36
N GLY A 255 -5.35 -5.23 -15.62
CA GLY A 255 -6.45 -5.11 -14.67
C GLY A 255 -6.41 -6.28 -13.71
N SER A 256 -6.11 -6.02 -12.43
CA SER A 256 -6.75 -6.56 -11.22
C SER A 256 -6.29 -5.66 -10.08
N THR A 257 -6.83 -4.44 -10.01
CA THR A 257 -6.14 -3.38 -9.28
C THR A 257 -6.68 -3.18 -7.88
N LEU A 258 -7.97 -3.47 -7.67
CA LEU A 258 -8.68 -3.16 -6.43
C LEU A 258 -8.49 -4.20 -5.32
N PHE A 259 -8.58 -5.46 -5.69
CA PHE A 259 -8.27 -6.58 -4.82
C PHE A 259 -6.77 -6.62 -4.48
N ARG A 260 -5.91 -6.41 -5.47
CA ARG A 260 -4.45 -6.37 -5.31
C ARG A 260 -3.98 -5.17 -4.47
N LEU A 261 -4.62 -4.01 -4.57
CA LEU A 261 -4.34 -2.86 -3.68
C LEU A 261 -4.58 -3.20 -2.20
N ASN A 262 -5.58 -4.03 -1.89
CA ASN A 262 -5.88 -4.44 -0.51
C ASN A 262 -4.94 -5.53 0.02
N LEU A 263 -4.16 -6.19 -0.84
CA LEU A 263 -3.34 -7.36 -0.48
C LEU A 263 -1.85 -7.06 -0.51
N TYR A 264 -1.37 -6.25 -1.46
CA TYR A 264 0.05 -6.15 -1.77
C TYR A 264 0.68 -4.80 -1.43
N ILE A 265 -0.11 -3.73 -1.30
CA ILE A 265 0.45 -2.38 -1.27
C ILE A 265 -0.27 -1.44 -0.30
N PRO A 266 -0.22 -1.72 1.01
CA PRO A 266 -0.95 -0.95 2.03
C PRO A 266 -0.57 0.54 2.03
N GLN A 267 0.68 0.88 1.69
CA GLN A 267 1.13 2.27 1.54
C GLN A 267 0.39 3.02 0.43
N HIS A 268 0.03 2.36 -0.68
CA HIS A 268 -0.72 3.00 -1.76
C HIS A 268 -2.18 3.20 -1.38
N GLN A 269 -2.79 2.19 -0.75
CA GLN A 269 -4.13 2.33 -0.20
C GLN A 269 -4.18 3.46 0.83
N PHE A 270 -3.14 3.67 1.65
CA PHE A 270 -3.07 4.77 2.60
C PHE A 270 -3.01 6.15 1.91
N VAL A 271 -2.19 6.33 0.86
CA VAL A 271 -2.18 7.58 0.06
C VAL A 271 -3.56 7.88 -0.53
N ILE A 272 -4.16 6.86 -1.13
CA ILE A 272 -5.46 6.96 -1.76
C ILE A 272 -6.53 7.27 -0.70
N ALA A 273 -6.51 6.59 0.46
CA ALA A 273 -7.39 6.89 1.59
C ALA A 273 -7.26 8.35 2.04
N GLY A 274 -6.04 8.88 2.08
CA GLY A 274 -5.75 10.28 2.37
C GLY A 274 -6.38 11.23 1.35
N LEU A 275 -6.24 10.94 0.05
CA LEU A 275 -6.88 11.71 -1.02
C LEU A 275 -8.42 11.67 -0.94
N LEU A 276 -9.00 10.48 -0.73
CA LEU A 276 -10.44 10.30 -0.57
C LEU A 276 -10.97 11.01 0.68
N SER A 277 -10.21 10.98 1.77
CA SER A 277 -10.51 11.69 3.01
C SER A 277 -10.54 13.20 2.79
N TRP A 278 -9.52 13.75 2.12
CA TRP A 278 -9.50 15.16 1.73
C TRP A 278 -10.73 15.51 0.90
N GLY A 279 -11.03 14.73 -0.14
CA GLY A 279 -12.19 14.93 -1.02
C GLY A 279 -13.52 14.89 -0.26
N LEU A 280 -13.70 13.91 0.64
CA LEU A 280 -14.90 13.76 1.45
C LEU A 280 -15.09 14.91 2.44
N LEU A 281 -14.01 15.38 3.07
CA LEU A 281 -14.06 16.50 4.00
C LEU A 281 -14.40 17.83 3.31
N GLN A 282 -14.10 17.99 2.01
CA GLN A 282 -14.55 19.17 1.24
C GLN A 282 -16.07 19.26 1.09
N THR A 283 -16.78 18.15 1.28
CA THR A 283 -18.25 18.07 1.12
C THR A 283 -18.99 18.56 2.38
N VAL A 284 -18.31 18.57 3.53
CA VAL A 284 -18.91 18.87 4.83
C VAL A 284 -18.94 20.39 5.03
N ARG A 285 -20.08 21.07 4.82
CA ARG A 285 -20.19 22.55 4.84
C ARG A 285 -19.55 23.24 6.06
N ALA A 286 -19.60 22.63 7.24
CA ALA A 286 -19.04 23.20 8.48
C ALA A 286 -17.51 23.04 8.59
N TRP A 287 -16.91 22.09 7.87
CA TRP A 287 -15.51 21.68 8.03
C TRP A 287 -14.50 22.66 7.40
N PRO A 288 -14.63 23.09 6.12
CA PRO A 288 -13.65 23.95 5.46
C PRO A 288 -13.48 25.35 6.06
N ARG A 289 -14.38 25.79 6.95
CA ARG A 289 -14.40 27.17 7.47
C ARG A 289 -13.38 27.43 8.58
N GLN A 290 -12.87 26.39 9.24
CA GLN A 290 -11.82 26.52 10.25
C GLN A 290 -10.44 26.32 9.61
N LYS A 291 -9.54 27.30 9.78
CA LYS A 291 -8.17 27.23 9.24
C LYS A 291 -7.45 25.94 9.66
N ALA A 292 -7.58 25.54 10.94
CA ALA A 292 -6.97 24.33 11.48
C ALA A 292 -7.51 23.05 10.81
N ALA A 293 -8.83 22.94 10.61
CA ALA A 293 -9.44 21.79 9.94
C ALA A 293 -9.04 21.68 8.46
N LYS A 294 -8.85 22.83 7.78
CA LYS A 294 -8.32 22.86 6.40
C LYS A 294 -6.87 22.35 6.37
N LEU A 295 -6.01 22.83 7.26
CA LEU A 295 -4.61 22.38 7.35
C LEU A 295 -4.52 20.88 7.63
N LEU A 296 -5.31 20.36 8.56
CA LEU A 296 -5.37 18.93 8.85
C LEU A 296 -5.75 18.11 7.60
N SER A 297 -6.76 18.54 6.85
CA SER A 297 -7.17 17.84 5.64
C SER A 297 -6.12 17.84 4.52
N LEU A 298 -5.16 18.78 4.54
CA LEU A 298 -4.07 18.86 3.58
C LEU A 298 -2.86 18.00 3.96
N ALA A 299 -2.73 17.59 5.23
CA ALA A 299 -1.63 16.74 5.70
C ALA A 299 -1.40 15.48 4.83
N PRO A 300 -2.42 14.67 4.47
CA PRO A 300 -2.20 13.51 3.60
C PRO A 300 -1.75 13.88 2.18
N ILE A 301 -2.17 15.03 1.64
CA ILE A 301 -1.74 15.50 0.32
C ILE A 301 -0.29 15.99 0.38
N ALA A 302 0.06 16.72 1.44
CA ALA A 302 1.40 17.21 1.70
C ALA A 302 2.42 16.08 1.95
N ALA A 303 1.98 14.97 2.57
CA ALA A 303 2.83 13.79 2.79
C ALA A 303 2.75 12.75 1.67
N ALA A 304 1.94 12.98 0.63
CA ALA A 304 1.54 11.92 -0.31
C ALA A 304 2.74 11.27 -1.01
N CYS A 305 3.71 12.06 -1.48
CA CYS A 305 4.90 11.52 -2.15
C CYS A 305 5.90 10.88 -1.18
N ALA A 306 5.88 11.24 0.10
CA ALA A 306 6.70 10.59 1.13
C ALA A 306 6.13 9.21 1.52
N ILE A 307 4.81 9.04 1.42
CA ILE A 307 4.14 7.74 1.59
C ILE A 307 4.32 6.88 0.32
N SER A 308 4.04 7.46 -0.85
CA SER A 308 4.33 6.85 -2.15
C SER A 308 4.48 7.91 -3.24
N ILE A 309 5.63 7.96 -3.89
CA ILE A 309 5.94 8.93 -4.94
C ILE A 309 4.88 8.89 -6.03
N LEU A 310 4.67 7.71 -6.62
CA LEU A 310 3.85 7.56 -7.82
C LEU A 310 2.36 7.76 -7.51
N ALA A 311 1.86 7.17 -6.42
CA ALA A 311 0.48 7.41 -5.98
C ALA A 311 0.28 8.86 -5.52
N GLY A 312 1.31 9.46 -4.91
CA GLY A 312 1.33 10.83 -4.45
C GLY A 312 1.29 11.84 -5.59
N LEU A 313 2.05 11.64 -6.67
CA LEU A 313 1.98 12.45 -7.87
C LEU A 313 0.57 12.43 -8.49
N ALA A 314 -0.06 11.26 -8.55
CA ALA A 314 -1.44 11.13 -9.00
C ALA A 314 -2.41 11.87 -8.06
N ALA A 315 -2.24 11.76 -6.74
CA ALA A 315 -3.05 12.48 -5.76
C ALA A 315 -2.88 14.01 -5.85
N LEU A 316 -1.66 14.49 -6.06
CA LEU A 316 -1.33 15.90 -6.27
C LEU A 316 -1.96 16.44 -7.56
N ALA A 317 -2.00 15.63 -8.63
CA ALA A 317 -2.69 15.98 -9.86
C ALA A 317 -4.20 16.10 -9.64
N VAL A 318 -4.84 15.14 -8.95
CA VAL A 318 -6.27 15.21 -8.61
C VAL A 318 -6.57 16.44 -7.76
N TYR A 319 -5.73 16.71 -6.77
CA TYR A 319 -5.81 17.91 -5.92
C TYR A 319 -5.73 19.20 -6.76
N ALA A 320 -4.72 19.32 -7.63
CA ALA A 320 -4.51 20.48 -8.48
C ALA A 320 -5.69 20.71 -9.41
N VAL A 321 -6.14 19.69 -10.15
CA VAL A 321 -7.30 19.77 -11.04
C VAL A 321 -8.54 20.21 -10.27
N THR A 322 -8.82 19.60 -9.12
CA THR A 322 -9.99 19.94 -8.30
C THR A 322 -9.94 21.39 -7.81
N ARG A 323 -8.79 21.89 -7.34
CA ARG A 323 -8.63 23.29 -6.90
C ARG A 323 -8.74 24.27 -8.07
N LEU A 324 -8.17 23.95 -9.23
CA LEU A 324 -8.25 24.80 -10.42
C LEU A 324 -9.67 24.89 -11.00
N LEU A 325 -10.49 23.87 -10.81
CA LEU A 325 -11.92 23.89 -11.15
C LEU A 325 -12.77 24.69 -10.13
N ASP A 326 -12.23 25.03 -8.96
CA ASP A 326 -12.97 25.76 -7.94
C ASP A 326 -13.02 27.27 -8.20
N ARG A 327 -14.12 27.75 -8.77
CA ARG A 327 -14.29 29.16 -9.15
C ARG A 327 -14.53 30.14 -7.99
N ARG A 328 -14.57 29.67 -6.74
CA ARG A 328 -14.86 30.53 -5.57
C ARG A 328 -13.73 31.49 -5.21
N ASP A 329 -12.49 31.12 -5.53
CA ASP A 329 -11.29 31.91 -5.22
C ASP A 329 -10.66 32.51 -6.50
N PHE A 330 -9.93 33.61 -6.34
CA PHE A 330 -9.11 34.19 -7.41
C PHE A 330 -8.07 33.18 -7.91
N MET A 331 -7.84 33.12 -9.23
CA MET A 331 -6.99 32.09 -9.86
C MET A 331 -5.57 32.08 -9.31
N LEU A 332 -4.94 33.24 -9.10
CA LEU A 332 -3.57 33.30 -8.57
C LEU A 332 -3.47 32.71 -7.15
N ARG A 333 -4.48 32.91 -6.30
CA ARG A 333 -4.51 32.34 -4.95
C ARG A 333 -4.56 30.82 -4.99
N ARG A 334 -5.38 30.27 -5.89
CA ARG A 334 -5.52 28.81 -6.08
C ARG A 334 -4.23 28.20 -6.62
N LEU A 335 -3.62 28.85 -7.61
CA LEU A 335 -2.33 28.44 -8.16
C LEU A 335 -1.24 28.47 -7.09
N GLY A 336 -1.15 29.54 -6.29
CA GLY A 336 -0.21 29.63 -5.18
C GLY A 336 -0.39 28.52 -4.15
N GLU A 337 -1.63 28.21 -3.75
CA GLU A 337 -1.91 27.08 -2.84
C GLU A 337 -1.47 25.73 -3.43
N VAL A 338 -1.74 25.49 -4.72
CA VAL A 338 -1.30 24.27 -5.41
C VAL A 338 0.22 24.18 -5.44
N LEU A 339 0.91 25.26 -5.83
CA LEU A 339 2.37 25.29 -5.91
C LEU A 339 3.03 25.06 -4.55
N ILE A 340 2.51 25.65 -3.47
CA ILE A 340 3.05 25.43 -2.12
C ILE A 340 2.88 23.97 -1.69
N VAL A 341 1.69 23.38 -1.88
CA VAL A 341 1.42 21.99 -1.52
C VAL A 341 2.31 21.04 -2.34
N TRP A 342 2.48 21.33 -3.63
CA TRP A 342 3.36 20.55 -4.51
C TRP A 342 4.83 20.68 -4.10
N ALA A 343 5.30 21.89 -3.85
CA ALA A 343 6.67 22.12 -3.39
C ALA A 343 6.93 21.35 -2.09
N PHE A 344 6.02 21.42 -1.12
CA PHE A 344 6.15 20.67 0.13
C PHE A 344 6.13 19.15 -0.11
N ALA A 345 5.16 18.65 -0.88
CA ALA A 345 5.03 17.21 -1.14
C ALA A 345 6.22 16.62 -1.91
N LEU A 346 6.84 17.39 -2.81
CA LEU A 346 8.01 16.94 -3.58
C LEU A 346 9.33 17.10 -2.81
N THR A 347 9.43 18.05 -1.90
CA THR A 347 10.64 18.24 -1.07
C THR A 347 10.68 17.34 0.15
N LEU A 348 9.52 17.01 0.73
CA LEU A 348 9.42 16.19 1.92
C LEU A 348 10.10 14.81 1.79
N PRO A 349 9.98 14.05 0.68
CA PRO A 349 10.67 12.78 0.52
C PRO A 349 12.19 12.91 0.58
N LEU A 350 12.76 13.99 0.05
CA LEU A 350 14.20 14.28 0.12
C LEU A 350 14.60 14.68 1.54
N LEU A 351 13.84 15.57 2.18
CA LEU A 351 14.10 16.02 3.55
C LEU A 351 14.05 14.88 4.56
N LEU A 352 13.13 13.93 4.36
CA LEU A 352 12.96 12.78 5.23
C LEU A 352 13.89 11.60 4.86
N GLY A 353 14.67 11.69 3.78
CA GLY A 353 15.47 10.56 3.30
C GLY A 353 14.62 9.36 2.88
N VAL A 354 13.38 9.59 2.42
CA VAL A 354 12.52 8.56 1.81
C VAL A 354 13.02 8.21 0.41
N ILE A 355 13.61 9.19 -0.28
CA ILE A 355 14.29 9.05 -1.57
C ILE A 355 15.68 9.63 -1.37
N GLY A 356 16.70 8.92 -1.83
CA GLY A 356 18.05 9.47 -1.86
C GLY A 356 18.22 10.52 -2.96
N PHE A 357 19.32 11.27 -2.90
CA PHE A 357 19.64 12.27 -3.92
C PHE A 357 20.16 11.63 -5.21
N ASP A 358 20.83 10.48 -5.10
CA ASP A 358 21.21 9.66 -6.23
C ASP A 358 20.13 8.59 -6.48
N PRO A 359 19.71 8.34 -7.75
CA PRO A 359 18.95 7.15 -8.09
C PRO A 359 19.51 5.83 -7.54
N SER A 360 20.83 5.73 -7.31
CA SER A 360 21.46 4.57 -6.66
C SER A 360 21.04 4.36 -5.21
N ASP A 361 20.72 5.44 -4.51
CA ASP A 361 20.38 5.46 -3.09
C ASP A 361 18.90 5.11 -2.83
N SER A 362 18.11 4.92 -3.89
CA SER A 362 16.64 4.76 -3.81
C SER A 362 16.16 3.35 -4.20
N GLY A 363 17.07 2.37 -4.24
CA GLY A 363 16.81 0.99 -4.66
C GLY A 363 16.42 0.86 -6.15
N LEU A 364 16.52 1.93 -6.93
CA LEU A 364 16.20 1.94 -8.37
C LEU A 364 17.30 1.31 -9.21
N THR A 365 18.53 1.26 -8.71
CA THR A 365 19.66 0.54 -9.33
C THR A 365 19.74 -0.93 -8.90
N SER A 366 18.90 -1.37 -7.96
CA SER A 366 18.83 -2.78 -7.57
C SER A 366 18.55 -3.66 -8.79
N PRO A 367 19.19 -4.85 -8.91
CA PRO A 367 18.89 -5.83 -9.95
C PRO A 367 17.41 -6.20 -10.01
N LEU A 368 16.67 -6.02 -8.91
CA LEU A 368 15.22 -6.24 -8.82
C LEU A 368 14.39 -5.24 -9.63
N ALA A 369 14.96 -4.09 -9.98
CA ALA A 369 14.33 -3.13 -10.88
C ALA A 369 14.55 -3.49 -12.35
N ALA A 370 15.55 -4.32 -12.71
CA ALA A 370 15.81 -4.67 -14.10
C ALA A 370 14.62 -5.42 -14.73
N SER A 371 13.91 -4.77 -15.67
CA SER A 371 12.81 -5.38 -16.42
C SER A 371 13.13 -5.47 -17.90
N LYS A 372 12.68 -6.56 -18.55
CA LYS A 372 12.78 -6.67 -20.01
C LYS A 372 11.94 -5.57 -20.66
N PRO A 373 12.43 -4.89 -21.71
CA PRO A 373 11.62 -3.91 -22.43
C PRO A 373 10.41 -4.60 -23.07
N PHE A 374 9.29 -3.87 -23.21
CA PHE A 374 8.12 -4.37 -23.92
C PHE A 374 8.45 -4.71 -25.38
N ALA A 375 7.87 -5.81 -25.88
CA ALA A 375 8.02 -6.24 -27.28
C ALA A 375 7.46 -5.22 -28.30
N HIS A 376 6.39 -4.49 -27.94
CA HIS A 376 5.77 -3.49 -28.79
C HIS A 376 6.25 -2.07 -28.48
N ARG A 377 6.42 -1.26 -29.54
CA ARG A 377 6.74 0.17 -29.43
C ARG A 377 5.65 0.93 -28.66
N ALA A 378 6.05 1.95 -27.91
CA ALA A 378 5.16 2.76 -27.05
C ALA A 378 3.92 3.30 -27.78
N ALA A 379 4.06 3.79 -29.03
CA ALA A 379 2.95 4.30 -29.82
C ALA A 379 1.88 3.24 -30.11
N VAL A 380 2.31 2.00 -30.41
CA VAL A 380 1.38 0.87 -30.66
C VAL A 380 0.65 0.50 -29.38
N ARG A 381 1.38 0.43 -28.25
CA ARG A 381 0.78 0.17 -26.92
C ARG A 381 -0.24 1.24 -26.55
N PHE A 382 0.06 2.52 -26.81
CA PHE A 382 -0.86 3.63 -26.59
C PHE A 382 -2.14 3.53 -27.42
N LEU A 383 -2.02 3.20 -28.71
CA LEU A 383 -3.19 3.00 -29.58
C LEU A 383 -4.05 1.82 -29.12
N LEU A 384 -3.42 0.72 -28.69
CA LEU A 384 -4.13 -0.47 -28.22
C LEU A 384 -4.72 -0.32 -26.80
N ALA A 385 -4.21 0.62 -25.99
CA ALA A 385 -4.78 0.94 -24.68
C ALA A 385 -6.20 1.54 -24.78
N TRP A 386 -6.53 2.24 -25.89
CA TRP A 386 -7.84 2.85 -26.09
C TRP A 386 -9.00 1.83 -26.14
N PRO A 387 -8.95 0.78 -26.98
CA PRO A 387 -9.90 -0.33 -26.91
C PRO A 387 -9.97 -0.97 -25.52
N GLY A 388 -8.82 -1.16 -24.85
CA GLY A 388 -8.77 -1.72 -23.49
C GLY A 388 -9.52 -0.84 -22.47
N LEU A 389 -9.36 0.48 -22.52
CA LEU A 389 -10.13 1.40 -21.67
C LEU A 389 -11.63 1.35 -21.94
N LEU A 390 -12.04 1.21 -23.20
CA LEU A 390 -13.44 1.06 -23.56
C LEU A 390 -14.00 -0.30 -23.09
N LEU A 391 -13.22 -1.37 -23.12
CA LEU A 391 -13.64 -2.68 -22.63
C LEU A 391 -13.74 -2.72 -21.10
N VAL A 392 -12.78 -2.12 -20.39
CA VAL A 392 -12.70 -2.14 -18.92
C VAL A 392 -13.62 -1.10 -18.28
N TYR A 393 -13.65 0.11 -18.84
CA TYR A 393 -14.36 1.25 -18.29
C TYR A 393 -15.52 1.73 -19.15
N GLY A 394 -15.89 1.03 -20.24
CA GLY A 394 -16.90 1.50 -21.21
C GLY A 394 -18.22 1.91 -20.57
N THR A 395 -18.71 1.16 -19.57
CA THR A 395 -19.91 1.51 -18.80
C THR A 395 -19.73 2.79 -17.98
N GLY A 396 -18.56 2.97 -17.37
CA GLY A 396 -18.18 4.20 -16.69
C GLY A 396 -17.99 5.38 -17.65
N LEU A 397 -17.41 5.17 -18.82
CA LEU A 397 -17.24 6.19 -19.86
C LEU A 397 -18.58 6.62 -20.45
N VAL A 398 -19.55 5.71 -20.58
CA VAL A 398 -20.94 6.03 -20.93
C VAL A 398 -21.61 6.83 -19.79
N GLY A 399 -21.35 6.48 -18.53
CA GLY A 399 -21.72 7.31 -17.38
C GLY A 399 -21.12 8.71 -17.46
N LEU A 400 -19.80 8.82 -17.65
CA LEU A 400 -19.08 10.09 -17.81
C LEU A 400 -19.62 10.90 -18.99
N TYR A 401 -19.91 10.28 -20.13
CA TYR A 401 -20.54 10.91 -21.29
C TYR A 401 -21.94 11.43 -20.95
N GLY A 402 -22.78 10.60 -20.32
CA GLY A 402 -24.09 11.01 -19.81
C GLY A 402 -24.01 12.17 -18.82
N LEU A 403 -22.95 12.21 -18.03
CA LEU A 403 -22.69 13.23 -17.02
C LEU A 403 -22.18 14.54 -17.62
N LEU A 404 -21.27 14.48 -18.60
CA LEU A 404 -20.79 15.64 -19.35
C LEU A 404 -21.88 16.27 -20.23
N THR A 405 -22.73 15.42 -20.85
CA THR A 405 -23.86 15.88 -21.67
C THR A 405 -24.99 16.47 -20.81
N ARG A 406 -25.31 15.88 -19.65
CA ARG A 406 -26.33 16.40 -18.73
C ARG A 406 -25.86 17.58 -17.88
N TRP A 407 -24.57 17.72 -17.59
CA TRP A 407 -24.00 18.90 -16.92
C TRP A 407 -24.27 20.19 -17.70
N ARG A 408 -24.31 20.12 -19.03
CA ARG A 408 -24.72 21.26 -19.87
C ARG A 408 -26.21 21.58 -19.78
N LEU A 409 -27.04 20.64 -19.33
CA LEU A 409 -28.50 20.72 -19.40
C LEU A 409 -29.17 21.01 -18.05
N ARG A 410 -28.50 20.80 -16.90
CA ARG A 410 -29.07 21.06 -15.56
C ARG A 410 -28.04 21.62 -14.56
N PRO A 411 -28.41 22.63 -13.73
CA PRO A 411 -27.53 23.14 -12.70
C PRO A 411 -27.34 22.12 -11.56
N ILE A 412 -26.08 21.81 -11.26
CA ILE A 412 -25.69 21.02 -10.07
C ILE A 412 -25.85 21.91 -8.83
N PRO A 413 -26.51 21.45 -7.75
CA PRO A 413 -26.61 22.22 -6.52
C PRO A 413 -25.24 22.54 -5.92
N GLU A 414 -25.16 23.70 -5.27
CA GLU A 414 -23.90 24.25 -4.74
C GLU A 414 -23.18 23.34 -3.74
N ASP A 415 -23.91 22.44 -3.09
CA ASP A 415 -23.39 21.46 -2.14
C ASP A 415 -22.88 20.17 -2.76
N GLU A 416 -23.39 19.79 -3.93
CA GLU A 416 -22.90 18.62 -4.69
C GLU A 416 -21.70 18.97 -5.59
N LYS A 417 -21.52 20.25 -5.93
CA LYS A 417 -20.41 20.71 -6.80
C LYS A 417 -19.02 20.26 -6.36
N PRO A 418 -18.64 20.28 -5.07
CA PRO A 418 -17.32 19.81 -4.64
C PRO A 418 -17.09 18.32 -4.94
N VAL A 419 -18.05 17.46 -4.60
CA VAL A 419 -17.99 16.00 -4.87
C VAL A 419 -17.88 15.74 -6.36
N PHE A 420 -18.69 16.45 -7.15
CA PHE A 420 -18.71 16.30 -8.60
C PHE A 420 -17.38 16.69 -9.24
N ARG A 421 -16.79 17.83 -8.85
CA ARG A 421 -15.48 18.26 -9.36
C ARG A 421 -14.39 17.27 -8.98
N PHE A 422 -14.44 16.76 -7.75
CA PHE A 422 -13.50 15.75 -7.27
C PHE A 422 -13.62 14.45 -8.07
N ALA A 423 -14.85 13.97 -8.34
CA ALA A 423 -15.08 12.81 -9.19
C ALA A 423 -14.56 13.01 -10.62
N LEU A 424 -14.79 14.18 -11.21
CA LEU A 424 -14.27 14.50 -12.54
C LEU A 424 -12.74 14.52 -12.56
N ALA A 425 -12.10 15.08 -11.54
CA ALA A 425 -10.65 15.09 -11.40
C ALA A 425 -10.08 13.67 -11.26
N LEU A 426 -10.70 12.82 -10.43
CA LEU A 426 -10.36 11.41 -10.28
C LEU A 426 -10.45 10.65 -11.61
N CYS A 427 -11.55 10.83 -12.35
CA CYS A 427 -11.72 10.23 -13.68
C CYS A 427 -10.66 10.71 -14.66
N ALA A 428 -10.45 12.03 -14.77
CA ALA A 428 -9.53 12.62 -15.73
C ALA A 428 -8.09 12.16 -15.46
N VAL A 429 -7.62 12.30 -14.22
CA VAL A 429 -6.26 11.90 -13.85
C VAL A 429 -6.08 10.39 -13.97
N GLY A 430 -7.06 9.59 -13.53
CA GLY A 430 -6.99 8.14 -13.61
C GLY A 430 -6.93 7.63 -15.06
N LEU A 431 -7.83 8.09 -15.93
CA LEU A 431 -7.87 7.67 -17.34
C LEU A 431 -6.64 8.15 -18.12
N THR A 432 -6.22 9.40 -17.91
CA THR A 432 -4.97 9.92 -18.51
C THR A 432 -3.77 9.15 -17.98
N GLY A 433 -3.71 8.84 -16.69
CA GLY A 433 -2.66 8.04 -16.08
C GLY A 433 -2.56 6.63 -16.69
N LEU A 434 -3.71 5.98 -16.93
CA LEU A 434 -3.75 4.67 -17.59
C LEU A 434 -3.24 4.74 -19.03
N LEU A 435 -3.65 5.75 -19.81
CA LEU A 435 -3.12 5.97 -21.15
C LEU A 435 -1.62 6.24 -21.16
N LEU A 436 -1.14 7.12 -20.28
CA LEU A 436 0.29 7.47 -20.22
C LEU A 436 1.15 6.30 -19.74
N SER A 437 0.59 5.37 -18.96
CA SER A 437 1.30 4.17 -18.52
C SER A 437 1.81 3.31 -19.69
N SER A 438 1.09 3.29 -20.81
CA SER A 438 1.49 2.53 -22.00
C SER A 438 2.71 3.13 -22.70
N LEU A 439 3.09 4.36 -22.35
CA LEU A 439 4.30 5.03 -22.84
C LEU A 439 5.53 4.69 -21.97
N ILE A 440 5.32 4.14 -20.78
CA ILE A 440 6.41 3.70 -19.91
C ILE A 440 7.01 2.41 -20.50
N ASN A 441 8.31 2.44 -20.80
CA ASN A 441 9.03 1.29 -21.37
C ASN A 441 9.43 0.26 -20.32
N HIS A 442 9.46 0.65 -19.06
CA HIS A 442 9.81 -0.19 -17.93
C HIS A 442 8.56 -0.94 -17.42
N GLN A 443 8.51 -2.27 -17.60
CA GLN A 443 7.29 -3.08 -17.35
C GLN A 443 6.78 -2.96 -15.91
N ARG A 444 7.68 -3.13 -14.92
CA ARG A 444 7.34 -3.00 -13.51
C ARG A 444 6.76 -1.63 -13.17
N LEU A 445 7.45 -0.55 -13.54
CA LEU A 445 6.99 0.81 -13.32
C LEU A 445 5.63 1.09 -13.98
N ALA A 446 5.43 0.60 -15.21
CA ALA A 446 4.15 0.73 -15.92
C ALA A 446 3.01 0.03 -15.17
N LEU A 447 3.22 -1.22 -14.75
CA LEU A 447 2.27 -2.00 -13.96
C LEU A 447 1.96 -1.28 -12.64
N GLU A 448 2.98 -0.89 -11.88
CA GLU A 448 2.76 -0.23 -10.60
C GLU A 448 2.05 1.13 -10.76
N TRP A 449 2.29 1.86 -11.85
CA TRP A 449 1.53 3.09 -12.15
C TRP A 449 0.06 2.77 -12.47
N GLN A 450 -0.20 1.78 -13.32
CA GLN A 450 -1.56 1.32 -13.67
C GLN A 450 -2.36 0.91 -12.43
N LEU A 451 -1.75 0.15 -11.51
CA LEU A 451 -2.38 -0.27 -10.24
C LEU A 451 -2.89 0.93 -9.43
N ARG A 452 -2.13 2.02 -9.39
CA ARG A 452 -2.45 3.21 -8.56
C ARG A 452 -3.51 4.12 -9.19
N VAL A 453 -3.42 4.36 -10.51
CA VAL A 453 -4.29 5.33 -11.19
C VAL A 453 -5.63 4.75 -11.66
N SER A 454 -5.69 3.44 -11.90
CA SER A 454 -6.93 2.73 -12.25
C SER A 454 -8.00 2.85 -11.17
N PHE A 455 -7.60 2.78 -9.90
CA PHE A 455 -8.53 2.94 -8.77
C PHE A 455 -9.13 4.35 -8.73
N MET A 456 -8.34 5.38 -8.98
CA MET A 456 -8.83 6.76 -9.01
C MET A 456 -9.90 6.93 -10.07
N ALA A 457 -9.65 6.44 -11.29
CA ALA A 457 -10.64 6.44 -12.37
C ALA A 457 -11.93 5.76 -11.91
N TRP A 458 -11.81 4.57 -11.30
CA TRP A 458 -12.96 3.82 -10.82
C TRP A 458 -13.79 4.59 -9.78
N VAL A 459 -13.17 5.15 -8.73
CA VAL A 459 -13.90 5.90 -7.70
C VAL A 459 -14.64 7.09 -8.32
N GLY A 460 -13.98 7.82 -9.20
CA GLY A 460 -14.61 8.93 -9.91
C GLY A 460 -15.84 8.48 -10.70
N LEU A 461 -15.74 7.34 -11.38
CA LEU A 461 -16.84 6.73 -12.15
C LEU A 461 -17.99 6.26 -11.25
N ALA A 462 -17.70 5.68 -10.08
CA ALA A 462 -18.72 5.24 -9.14
C ALA A 462 -19.53 6.42 -8.57
N ILE A 463 -18.84 7.50 -8.19
CA ILE A 463 -19.46 8.75 -7.72
C ILE A 463 -20.32 9.36 -8.85
N ALA A 464 -19.80 9.37 -10.08
CA ALA A 464 -20.50 9.83 -11.27
C ALA A 464 -21.81 9.04 -11.55
N CYS A 465 -21.74 7.71 -11.53
CA CYS A 465 -22.89 6.83 -11.73
C CYS A 465 -23.95 7.01 -10.63
N ALA A 466 -23.51 7.12 -9.37
CA ALA A 466 -24.39 7.38 -8.24
C ALA A 466 -25.18 8.68 -8.41
N TRP A 467 -24.50 9.75 -8.83
CA TRP A 467 -25.12 11.04 -9.11
C TRP A 467 -26.16 10.95 -10.24
N LEU A 468 -25.84 10.23 -11.33
CA LEU A 468 -26.75 10.05 -12.47
C LEU A 468 -28.04 9.31 -12.09
N VAL A 469 -27.92 8.20 -11.36
CA VAL A 469 -29.07 7.34 -11.02
C VAL A 469 -30.08 8.06 -10.13
N GLN A 470 -29.62 8.96 -9.26
CA GLN A 470 -30.50 9.64 -8.33
C GLN A 470 -31.26 10.83 -8.94
N ARG A 471 -30.67 11.52 -9.91
CA ARG A 471 -31.19 12.80 -10.44
C ARG A 471 -32.21 12.68 -11.57
N ASP A 472 -32.65 11.47 -11.91
CA ASP A 472 -33.67 11.27 -12.92
C ASP A 472 -35.10 11.47 -12.39
N ASP A 473 -35.75 12.52 -12.92
CA ASP A 473 -37.19 12.76 -12.79
C ASP A 473 -38.00 11.59 -13.35
N ALA A 474 -39.23 11.44 -12.85
CA ALA A 474 -40.15 10.35 -13.16
C ALA A 474 -40.30 10.02 -14.67
N GLY A 475 -40.16 11.01 -15.57
CA GLY A 475 -40.23 10.82 -17.03
C GLY A 475 -38.98 10.26 -17.71
N CYS A 476 -37.79 10.35 -17.11
CA CYS A 476 -36.53 9.83 -17.67
C CYS A 476 -35.98 8.60 -16.93
N ARG A 477 -36.61 8.20 -15.80
CA ARG A 477 -36.22 7.04 -14.99
C ARG A 477 -36.04 5.77 -15.80
N ILE A 478 -36.82 5.53 -16.84
CA ILE A 478 -36.76 4.28 -17.62
C ILE A 478 -35.46 4.18 -18.43
N ARG A 479 -34.96 5.29 -18.99
CA ARG A 479 -33.81 5.28 -19.91
C ARG A 479 -32.47 5.22 -19.18
N SER A 480 -32.35 5.90 -18.05
CA SER A 480 -31.15 5.87 -17.20
C SER A 480 -31.08 4.66 -16.28
N ARG A 481 -32.22 4.20 -15.72
CA ARG A 481 -32.28 2.87 -15.12
C ARG A 481 -31.99 1.82 -16.17
N GLY A 482 -32.50 1.95 -17.40
CA GLY A 482 -32.15 1.08 -18.52
C GLY A 482 -30.62 1.02 -18.74
N LEU A 483 -29.94 2.16 -18.79
CA LEU A 483 -28.47 2.22 -18.89
C LEU A 483 -27.74 1.61 -17.68
N ALA A 484 -28.20 1.89 -16.45
CA ALA A 484 -27.63 1.31 -15.24
C ALA A 484 -27.89 -0.21 -15.14
N TRP A 485 -29.07 -0.67 -15.55
CA TRP A 485 -29.46 -2.07 -15.66
C TRP A 485 -28.73 -2.77 -16.80
N PHE A 486 -28.40 -2.09 -17.90
CA PHE A 486 -27.58 -2.63 -18.97
C PHE A 486 -26.09 -2.71 -18.57
N ALA A 487 -25.63 -1.75 -17.77
CA ALA A 487 -24.30 -1.77 -17.18
C ALA A 487 -24.14 -2.84 -16.09
N SER A 488 -25.21 -3.19 -15.38
CA SER A 488 -25.17 -4.13 -14.25
C SER A 488 -24.72 -5.56 -14.64
N PRO A 489 -25.20 -6.19 -15.73
CA PRO A 489 -24.68 -7.46 -16.26
C PRO A 489 -23.20 -7.41 -16.65
N LEU A 490 -22.73 -6.31 -17.24
CA LEU A 490 -21.31 -6.14 -17.59
C LEU A 490 -20.43 -6.02 -16.34
N LEU A 491 -20.95 -5.39 -15.28
CA LEU A 491 -20.32 -5.37 -13.96
C LEU A 491 -20.38 -6.75 -13.28
N LEU A 492 -21.46 -7.53 -13.47
CA LEU A 492 -21.67 -8.91 -13.00
C LEU A 492 -20.69 -9.91 -13.62
N VAL A 493 -20.49 -9.85 -14.94
CA VAL A 493 -19.45 -10.64 -15.64
C VAL A 493 -18.06 -10.31 -15.10
N GLY A 494 -17.85 -9.06 -14.68
CA GLY A 494 -16.62 -8.65 -14.04
C GLY A 494 -16.43 -9.10 -12.58
N LEU A 495 -17.46 -9.61 -11.92
CA LEU A 495 -17.35 -10.20 -10.57
C LEU A 495 -16.66 -11.58 -10.59
N ILE A 496 -16.58 -12.23 -11.76
CA ILE A 496 -15.89 -13.51 -11.90
C ILE A 496 -14.38 -13.33 -11.67
N THR A 497 -13.85 -12.14 -11.91
CA THR A 497 -12.41 -11.89 -11.89
C THR A 497 -11.76 -11.78 -10.50
N PRO A 498 -12.38 -11.14 -9.50
CA PRO A 498 -11.93 -11.25 -8.10
C PRO A 498 -11.94 -12.70 -7.60
N VAL A 499 -12.90 -13.53 -8.05
CA VAL A 499 -12.94 -14.96 -7.72
C VAL A 499 -11.78 -15.70 -8.39
N LEU A 500 -11.45 -15.37 -9.64
CA LEU A 500 -10.27 -15.89 -10.34
C LEU A 500 -8.96 -15.49 -9.66
N ASP A 501 -8.81 -14.23 -9.25
CA ASP A 501 -7.60 -13.71 -8.59
C ASP A 501 -7.46 -14.34 -7.20
N ALA A 502 -8.54 -14.41 -6.41
CA ALA A 502 -8.56 -15.11 -5.14
C ALA A 502 -8.26 -16.61 -5.28
N SER A 503 -8.81 -17.25 -6.31
CA SER A 503 -8.54 -18.66 -6.62
C SER A 503 -7.09 -18.85 -7.05
N TRP A 504 -6.54 -17.96 -7.88
CA TRP A 504 -5.12 -17.99 -8.24
C TRP A 504 -4.24 -17.86 -7.00
N HIS A 505 -4.56 -16.94 -6.08
CA HIS A 505 -3.80 -16.79 -4.83
C HIS A 505 -3.91 -17.98 -3.89
N ALA A 506 -5.06 -18.65 -3.84
CA ALA A 506 -5.25 -19.85 -3.02
C ALA A 506 -4.60 -21.11 -3.64
N TRP A 507 -4.57 -21.19 -4.97
CA TRP A 507 -4.22 -22.39 -5.74
C TRP A 507 -2.99 -22.22 -6.64
N SER A 508 -2.19 -21.17 -6.42
CA SER A 508 -0.93 -20.98 -7.14
C SER A 508 -0.06 -22.22 -6.98
N THR A 509 0.53 -22.69 -8.09
CA THR A 509 1.36 -23.90 -8.10
C THR A 509 2.57 -23.77 -7.16
N ASP A 510 3.17 -24.89 -6.75
CA ASP A 510 4.37 -24.94 -5.88
C ASP A 510 5.50 -24.03 -6.35
N ARG A 511 5.55 -23.72 -7.65
CA ARG A 511 6.50 -22.80 -8.27
C ARG A 511 6.49 -21.39 -7.67
N TRP A 512 5.39 -20.94 -7.09
CA TRP A 512 5.21 -19.59 -6.53
C TRP A 512 5.19 -19.57 -5.00
N THR A 513 5.90 -20.51 -4.37
CA THR A 513 5.87 -20.69 -2.92
C THR A 513 7.28 -20.58 -2.33
N VAL A 514 7.42 -19.79 -1.27
CA VAL A 514 8.61 -19.78 -0.41
C VAL A 514 8.38 -20.73 0.75
N ARG A 515 9.36 -21.58 1.01
CA ARG A 515 9.33 -22.53 2.14
C ARG A 515 10.55 -22.28 3.01
N ILE A 516 10.32 -21.82 4.23
CA ILE A 516 11.35 -21.71 5.28
C ILE A 516 11.28 -23.00 6.11
N PRO A 517 12.31 -23.85 6.09
CA PRO A 517 12.29 -25.11 6.81
C PRO A 517 12.12 -24.92 8.32
N GLY A 518 11.59 -25.94 9.00
CA GLY A 518 11.34 -25.88 10.44
C GLY A 518 12.59 -25.60 11.30
N ASP A 519 13.75 -26.12 10.92
CA ASP A 519 15.01 -25.88 11.65
C ASP A 519 15.54 -24.47 11.43
N ASP A 520 15.48 -23.96 10.20
CA ASP A 520 15.75 -22.54 9.90
C ASP A 520 14.84 -21.62 10.72
N LEU A 521 13.55 -21.92 10.79
CA LEU A 521 12.61 -21.12 11.57
C LEU A 521 12.95 -21.11 13.07
N LYS A 522 13.47 -22.21 13.63
CA LYS A 522 13.93 -22.25 15.03
C LYS A 522 15.19 -21.42 15.22
N VAL A 523 16.17 -21.52 14.33
CA VAL A 523 17.40 -20.72 14.38
C VAL A 523 17.10 -19.23 14.22
N LEU A 524 16.27 -18.85 13.25
CA LEU A 524 15.86 -17.45 13.03
C LEU A 524 15.12 -16.87 14.25
N LYS A 525 14.28 -17.67 14.92
CA LYS A 525 13.65 -17.28 16.20
C LYS A 525 14.65 -17.20 17.35
N ALA A 526 15.70 -18.01 17.34
CA ALA A 526 16.78 -17.91 18.31
C ALA A 526 17.56 -16.60 18.10
N ILE A 527 17.97 -16.28 16.86
CA ILE A 527 18.58 -14.99 16.50
C ILE A 527 17.76 -13.83 17.07
N ALA A 528 16.44 -13.85 16.87
CA ALA A 528 15.55 -12.79 17.35
C ALA A 528 15.62 -12.56 18.87
N ARG A 529 15.89 -13.62 19.65
CA ARG A 529 15.85 -13.64 21.12
C ARG A 529 17.21 -13.48 21.77
N SER A 530 18.27 -14.02 21.16
CA SER A 530 19.58 -14.17 21.79
C SER A 530 20.63 -13.18 21.29
N THR A 531 20.39 -12.44 20.21
CA THR A 531 21.36 -11.46 19.70
C THR A 531 20.93 -10.02 19.99
N PRO A 532 21.88 -9.07 20.13
CA PRO A 532 21.58 -7.63 20.22
C PRO A 532 20.74 -7.14 19.03
N LEU A 533 19.90 -6.10 19.22
CA LEU A 533 19.03 -5.57 18.15
C LEU A 533 19.82 -5.02 16.96
N ASP A 534 20.99 -4.45 17.23
CA ASP A 534 21.92 -3.90 16.25
C ASP A 534 22.87 -4.96 15.67
N ALA A 535 22.76 -6.22 16.08
CA ALA A 535 23.57 -7.30 15.52
C ALA A 535 23.42 -7.37 14.00
N VAL A 536 24.54 -7.54 13.32
CA VAL A 536 24.60 -7.84 11.90
C VAL A 536 24.89 -9.31 11.70
N VAL A 537 24.06 -9.97 10.89
CA VAL A 537 24.21 -11.39 10.56
C VAL A 537 24.69 -11.53 9.11
N LEU A 538 25.76 -12.29 8.91
CA LEU A 538 26.15 -12.78 7.59
C LEU A 538 25.26 -13.97 7.23
N GLN A 539 24.42 -13.79 6.21
CA GLN A 539 23.60 -14.81 5.58
C GLN A 539 23.94 -14.84 4.09
N LYS A 540 23.80 -15.99 3.42
CA LYS A 540 23.80 -16.07 1.97
C LYS A 540 22.84 -15.03 1.39
N PRO A 541 23.34 -14.07 0.59
CA PRO A 541 22.48 -13.16 -0.13
C PRO A 541 21.63 -13.96 -1.11
N GLU A 542 20.33 -13.71 -1.10
CA GLU A 542 19.39 -14.36 -2.00
C GLU A 542 18.61 -13.30 -2.76
N ARG A 543 18.44 -13.55 -4.06
CA ARG A 543 17.51 -12.78 -4.87
C ARG A 543 16.10 -13.10 -4.40
N PRO A 544 15.26 -12.11 -4.06
CA PRO A 544 13.84 -12.35 -3.83
C PRO A 544 13.15 -12.74 -5.14
N PHE A 545 13.34 -13.98 -5.56
CA PHE A 545 12.69 -14.55 -6.73
C PHE A 545 11.44 -15.29 -6.28
N LEU A 546 10.35 -14.92 -6.94
CA LEU A 546 9.04 -15.54 -6.80
C LEU A 546 9.03 -17.02 -7.27
N LEU A 547 10.00 -17.44 -8.07
CA LEU A 547 10.18 -18.80 -8.60
C LEU A 547 11.16 -19.60 -7.72
N GLY A 548 10.70 -20.68 -7.09
CA GLY A 548 11.56 -21.55 -6.27
C GLY A 548 11.82 -21.05 -4.84
N GLY A 549 11.64 -19.75 -4.60
CA GLY A 549 11.28 -19.20 -3.32
C GLY A 549 12.40 -19.07 -2.29
N GLU A 550 13.47 -18.40 -2.67
CA GLU A 550 14.59 -18.04 -1.78
C GLU A 550 14.54 -16.52 -1.52
N ASP A 551 14.82 -16.11 -0.28
CA ASP A 551 14.85 -14.71 0.15
C ASP A 551 15.79 -14.58 1.36
N VAL A 552 16.12 -13.35 1.72
CA VAL A 552 16.89 -13.09 2.93
C VAL A 552 15.98 -13.14 4.16
N TRP A 553 15.97 -14.27 4.86
CA TRP A 553 15.03 -14.55 5.95
C TRP A 553 15.38 -13.89 7.28
N VAL A 554 16.66 -13.62 7.55
CA VAL A 554 17.10 -13.00 8.82
C VAL A 554 16.39 -11.68 9.11
N PRO A 555 16.35 -10.67 8.22
CA PRO A 555 15.66 -9.41 8.47
C PRO A 555 14.16 -9.59 8.69
N VAL A 556 13.57 -10.54 7.96
CA VAL A 556 12.12 -10.80 7.95
C VAL A 556 11.67 -11.51 9.23
N VAL A 557 12.35 -12.58 9.61
CA VAL A 557 11.94 -13.48 10.69
C VAL A 557 12.57 -13.10 12.02
N SER A 558 13.85 -12.72 12.02
CA SER A 558 14.57 -12.35 13.25
C SER A 558 14.59 -10.85 13.52
N GLY A 559 14.50 -10.01 12.49
CA GLY A 559 14.61 -8.56 12.66
C GLY A 559 16.01 -8.09 12.99
N ARG A 560 17.03 -8.80 12.53
CA ARG A 560 18.41 -8.34 12.57
C ARG A 560 18.85 -7.87 11.21
N ARG A 561 19.85 -6.99 11.23
CA ARG A 561 20.48 -6.50 10.02
C ARG A 561 21.25 -7.63 9.35
N VAL A 562 21.37 -7.57 8.03
CA VAL A 562 22.24 -8.47 7.28
C VAL A 562 23.40 -7.74 6.66
N PHE A 563 24.47 -8.49 6.44
CA PHE A 563 25.69 -7.96 5.83
C PHE A 563 25.44 -7.39 4.42
N ALA A 564 24.70 -8.12 3.59
CA ALA A 564 24.34 -7.71 2.24
C ALA A 564 23.02 -8.37 1.77
N SER A 565 22.30 -7.70 0.86
CA SER A 565 21.07 -8.21 0.24
C SER A 565 20.74 -7.43 -1.04
N ASP A 566 20.15 -8.08 -2.03
CA ASP A 566 19.56 -7.45 -3.22
C ASP A 566 18.42 -6.44 -2.91
N ARG A 567 17.90 -6.50 -1.68
CA ARG A 567 16.84 -5.59 -1.19
C ARG A 567 17.39 -4.28 -0.62
N ALA A 568 18.70 -4.13 -0.51
CA ALA A 568 19.37 -2.91 -0.07
C ALA A 568 18.88 -1.68 -0.84
N THR A 569 18.60 -0.58 -0.15
CA THR A 569 18.20 0.67 -0.83
C THR A 569 19.37 1.41 -1.48
N ASP A 570 20.59 1.23 -0.97
CA ASP A 570 21.82 1.72 -1.60
C ASP A 570 22.58 0.53 -2.22
N TRP A 571 22.15 0.07 -3.39
CA TRP A 571 22.71 -1.13 -3.99
C TRP A 571 24.19 -0.95 -4.38
N ASN A 572 24.54 0.21 -4.92
CA ASN A 572 25.89 0.45 -5.45
C ASN A 572 26.96 0.38 -4.34
N ALA A 573 26.65 0.86 -3.13
CA ALA A 573 27.57 0.73 -2.00
C ALA A 573 27.64 -0.70 -1.43
N GLN A 574 26.68 -1.56 -1.72
CA GLN A 574 26.62 -2.93 -1.20
C GLN A 574 27.02 -4.00 -2.22
N GLU A 575 27.14 -3.68 -3.52
CA GLU A 575 27.46 -4.62 -4.60
C GLU A 575 28.70 -5.46 -4.28
N LEU A 576 29.80 -4.82 -3.87
CA LEU A 576 31.03 -5.53 -3.50
C LEU A 576 30.82 -6.52 -2.34
N ARG A 577 30.06 -6.12 -1.32
CA ARG A 577 29.78 -6.97 -0.15
C ARG A 577 28.88 -8.14 -0.51
N TYR A 578 27.92 -7.88 -1.40
CA TYR A 578 27.04 -8.90 -1.94
C TYR A 578 27.85 -9.96 -2.69
N ASP A 579 28.77 -9.54 -3.57
CA ASP A 579 29.62 -10.44 -4.34
C ASP A 579 30.55 -11.25 -3.45
N GLN A 580 31.17 -10.61 -2.44
CA GLN A 580 32.01 -11.29 -1.45
C GLN A 580 31.23 -12.34 -0.66
N ALA A 581 30.06 -11.99 -0.13
CA ALA A 581 29.22 -12.92 0.62
C ALA A 581 28.75 -14.08 -0.27
N THR A 582 28.31 -13.78 -1.50
CA THR A 582 27.88 -14.80 -2.48
C THR A 582 29.02 -15.78 -2.76
N ALA A 583 30.23 -15.28 -3.08
CA ALA A 583 31.39 -16.12 -3.36
C ALA A 583 31.78 -17.01 -2.18
N TYR A 584 31.71 -16.50 -0.94
CA TYR A 584 31.95 -17.29 0.27
C TYR A 584 30.92 -18.42 0.44
N PHE A 585 29.63 -18.09 0.36
CA PHE A 585 28.58 -19.10 0.50
C PHE A 585 28.52 -20.09 -0.66
N GLU A 586 29.09 -19.78 -1.81
CA GLU A 586 29.29 -20.71 -2.93
C GLU A 586 30.56 -21.56 -2.80
N GLY A 587 31.38 -21.35 -1.75
CA GLY A 587 32.62 -22.10 -1.51
C GLY A 587 33.79 -21.68 -2.42
N VAL A 588 33.68 -20.54 -3.12
CA VAL A 588 34.67 -20.07 -4.10
C VAL A 588 35.54 -18.94 -3.57
N GLY A 589 35.03 -18.18 -2.59
CA GLY A 589 35.70 -17.00 -2.01
C GLY A 589 36.03 -17.17 -0.53
N PRO A 590 36.94 -16.34 0.02
CA PRO A 590 37.22 -16.29 1.44
C PRO A 590 36.03 -15.70 2.22
N LEU A 591 35.98 -15.97 3.52
CA LEU A 591 35.05 -15.31 4.44
C LEU A 591 35.17 -13.78 4.32
N PRO A 592 34.07 -13.02 4.12
CA PRO A 592 34.13 -11.57 3.93
C PRO A 592 34.75 -10.85 5.14
N GLU A 593 35.51 -9.79 4.89
CA GLU A 593 36.18 -9.03 5.96
C GLU A 593 35.18 -8.16 6.76
N GLY A 594 35.00 -8.51 8.04
CA GLY A 594 34.42 -7.63 9.06
C GLY A 594 32.97 -7.17 8.84
N GLY A 595 32.46 -6.36 9.77
CA GLY A 595 31.13 -5.74 9.66
C GLY A 595 29.93 -6.65 9.93
N TYR A 596 30.15 -7.84 10.50
CA TYR A 596 29.10 -8.73 11.01
C TYR A 596 29.54 -9.41 12.31
N ASP A 597 28.56 -9.70 13.17
CA ASP A 597 28.75 -10.26 14.52
C ASP A 597 28.41 -11.76 14.57
N TYR A 598 27.53 -12.20 13.66
CA TYR A 598 27.01 -13.56 13.58
C TYR A 598 27.06 -14.08 12.15
N LEU A 599 27.07 -15.40 12.00
CA LEU A 599 27.00 -16.10 10.72
C LEU A 599 25.89 -17.14 10.78
N TYR A 600 24.95 -17.08 9.83
CA TYR A 600 23.82 -17.98 9.73
C TYR A 600 23.98 -18.90 8.51
N LEU A 601 24.06 -20.21 8.78
CA LEU A 601 24.07 -21.28 7.79
C LEU A 601 22.70 -21.94 7.67
N SER A 602 22.33 -22.32 6.45
CA SER A 602 21.10 -23.00 6.07
C SER A 602 21.38 -23.95 4.92
N ARG A 603 21.17 -25.24 5.14
CA ARG A 603 21.31 -26.26 4.09
C ARG A 603 20.35 -25.99 2.93
N LYS A 604 19.21 -25.34 3.20
CA LYS A 604 18.25 -25.00 2.16
C LYS A 604 18.78 -23.91 1.23
N LEU A 605 19.41 -22.87 1.77
CA LEU A 605 19.92 -21.76 0.96
C LEU A 605 21.24 -22.11 0.27
N HIS A 606 22.10 -22.95 0.86
CA HIS A 606 23.38 -23.34 0.27
C HIS A 606 23.64 -24.84 0.42
N PRO A 607 22.88 -25.68 -0.31
CA PRO A 607 22.93 -27.13 -0.12
C PRO A 607 24.28 -27.75 -0.44
N GLU A 608 25.03 -27.16 -1.37
CA GLU A 608 26.31 -27.69 -1.86
C GLU A 608 27.45 -27.43 -0.87
N SER A 609 27.52 -26.21 -0.31
CA SER A 609 28.62 -25.77 0.56
C SER A 609 28.32 -25.90 2.07
N TYR A 610 27.07 -26.15 2.47
CA TYR A 610 26.67 -26.13 3.89
C TYR A 610 27.53 -27.00 4.80
N SER A 611 27.80 -28.25 4.40
CA SER A 611 28.53 -29.19 5.26
C SER A 611 29.98 -28.75 5.44
N GLU A 612 30.62 -28.26 4.38
CA GLU A 612 32.00 -27.78 4.39
C GLU A 612 32.13 -26.49 5.21
N LEU A 613 31.27 -25.51 4.96
CA LEU A 613 31.25 -24.25 5.71
C LEU A 613 30.96 -24.46 7.20
N ARG A 614 30.07 -25.40 7.52
CA ARG A 614 29.78 -25.77 8.91
C ARG A 614 31.01 -26.36 9.59
N GLU A 615 31.70 -27.29 8.94
CA GLU A 615 32.92 -27.91 9.47
C GLU A 615 34.04 -26.88 9.62
N GLU A 616 34.20 -25.96 8.66
CA GLU A 616 35.13 -24.83 8.74
C GLU A 616 34.88 -24.00 10.01
N LEU A 617 33.64 -23.57 10.23
CA LEU A 617 33.27 -22.73 11.37
C LEU A 617 33.29 -23.46 12.71
N GLU A 618 33.03 -24.77 12.74
CA GLU A 618 33.17 -25.58 13.96
C GLU A 618 34.64 -25.77 14.37
N ASN A 619 35.57 -25.70 13.42
CA ASN A 619 37.01 -25.84 13.65
C ASN A 619 37.75 -24.50 13.81
N ASP A 620 37.14 -23.37 13.43
CA ASP A 620 37.72 -22.05 13.59
C ASP A 620 37.51 -21.51 15.02
N PRO A 621 38.58 -21.24 15.80
CA PRO A 621 38.45 -20.72 17.17
C PRO A 621 37.82 -19.32 17.26
N VAL A 622 37.77 -18.58 16.15
CA VAL A 622 37.10 -17.28 16.06
C VAL A 622 35.59 -17.42 16.12
N TRP A 623 35.03 -18.60 15.85
CA TRP A 623 33.58 -18.82 15.82
C TRP A 623 33.12 -19.77 16.93
N ARG A 624 31.99 -19.43 17.53
CA ARG A 624 31.30 -20.28 18.50
C ARG A 624 29.91 -20.61 18.02
N SER A 625 29.56 -21.88 17.99
CA SER A 625 28.19 -22.32 17.72
C SER A 625 27.25 -21.89 18.85
N GLU A 626 26.25 -21.06 18.54
CA GLU A 626 25.20 -20.66 19.48
C GLU A 626 24.01 -21.63 19.43
N VAL A 627 23.53 -21.91 18.22
CA VAL A 627 22.43 -22.84 17.96
C VAL A 627 22.74 -23.56 16.65
N CYS A 628 22.86 -24.89 16.68
CA CYS A 628 23.12 -25.67 15.48
C CYS A 628 22.22 -26.89 15.45
N LEU A 629 21.33 -26.91 14.45
CA LEU A 629 20.39 -27.97 14.12
C LEU A 629 20.89 -28.69 12.85
N PRO A 630 20.34 -29.86 12.50
CA PRO A 630 20.79 -30.62 11.33
C PRO A 630 20.94 -29.80 10.04
N ASP A 631 19.98 -28.91 9.78
CA ASP A 631 19.88 -28.16 8.51
C ASP A 631 20.09 -26.64 8.66
N ALA A 632 20.30 -26.12 9.87
CA ALA A 632 20.50 -24.70 10.09
C ALA A 632 21.35 -24.43 11.33
N CYS A 633 22.32 -23.51 11.23
CA CYS A 633 23.21 -23.16 12.34
C CYS A 633 23.45 -21.66 12.44
N LEU A 634 23.63 -21.17 13.66
CA LEU A 634 24.04 -19.83 14.01
C LEU A 634 25.38 -19.89 14.74
N PHE A 635 26.36 -19.18 14.21
CA PHE A 635 27.66 -18.98 14.81
C PHE A 635 27.79 -17.52 15.25
N ALA A 636 28.36 -17.31 16.43
CA ALA A 636 28.72 -16.00 16.95
C ALA A 636 30.24 -15.84 16.91
N LYS A 637 30.70 -14.62 16.63
CA LYS A 637 32.13 -14.32 16.68
C LYS A 637 32.60 -14.32 18.14
N SER A 638 33.63 -15.10 18.44
CA SER A 638 34.36 -15.08 19.71
C SER A 638 34.99 -13.69 19.88
N GLY A 639 34.58 -12.98 20.93
CA GLY A 639 35.04 -11.63 21.25
C GLY A 639 36.47 -11.58 21.78
#